data_AF-A0A098G5C6-F1
#
_entry.id   AF-A0A098G5C6-F1
#
_cell.length_a   1.000
_cell.length_b   1.000
_cell.length_c   1.000
_cell.angle_alpha   90.00
_cell.angle_beta   90.00
_cell.angle_gamma   90.00
#
_symmetry.space_group_name_H-M   'P 1'
#
loop_
_entity.id
_entity.type
_entity.pdbx_description
1 polymer ?
#
loop_
_entity_poly.entity_id
_entity_poly.type
_entity_poly.pdbx_seq_one_letter_code
_entity_poly.pdbx_strand_id
1 'polypeptide(L)'
;MPKNSLYNVINKVTYHKKNIPGVVNLSLRTHHEGKQYFFFELPLPHEIVIGDYTLVDHHLSVYESPMSKFDMKSQHHYTAYFKGQDGERYRLHIYYDANDDSICEPLLSIVQDENVFQSVNCWEQYEAFKGLAEQFISDVVNHLRRTQRETVTAYNEQYKELEEQAISLSVDCVKNKAEYLAVIKMQIEILEESKLYSNDSRATNRLLSFLRRVTKSLELPAIEPVVLEDSAAPIPAPKEKTNRRNRRATSQAQKKQVAESSSPASVPRVKSKKTNSKPRLDEVISSLKLQFEQLEQMKDRQLIRAITVFFGDLIVKECTLEQGKYQASVQDIQALYVLRTQSEDLAERLLKRLLIMGHYAQANLLSSFYHTLPHSMMPYALTHNKPELINFLLKNKIVPLNYKNFVIKETHYNSLFDFYFRQEPTQQLLMIDSIDVLIKNGSSLLMEIDSNTGLPFAAIILLEPKHPFRMALERNAGITINNPMFYKQLNQILQALIAQSSYPKEKATEINNLIQQNKGKINLLAMPTPSGEPSLMQLTEDMTDKLKATLGEEFVNDLLFDPEIAALRILIQERQAALLLKLPTSARAEVRQETKENFEAIKKDLDEIENVDLILSIRENIRSRVIQQQLDTINIISLREELIQVQTLIKGTVLHQGKRNKEYNALLKRQDKIIADLKAYNKADKSDKKAAKYESTVFDLETLQDQLAEMEKSFESLASFLKPLCDLDASDKENDETGAYDGRMEEKMSSLFNQKLVKTLFPIASSSTSIGDKLADSSETPDEDENNTIRNI
;
A
#
# COMPACT_ATOMS: atom_id res chain seq x y z
N MET A 1 3.35 17.08 -10.13
CA MET A 1 2.58 17.66 -9.01
C MET A 1 3.03 16.99 -7.72
N PRO A 2 3.14 17.73 -6.62
CA PRO A 2 3.66 17.24 -5.35
C PRO A 2 2.84 16.06 -4.84
N LYS A 3 3.51 14.96 -4.47
CA LYS A 3 2.84 13.74 -4.00
C LYS A 3 2.59 13.76 -2.48
N ASN A 4 3.26 14.66 -1.77
CA ASN A 4 3.17 14.79 -0.32
C ASN A 4 1.97 15.67 0.08
N SER A 5 1.08 15.13 0.90
CA SER A 5 -0.17 15.80 1.28
C SER A 5 0.09 16.99 2.21
N LEU A 6 1.05 16.87 3.13
CA LEU A 6 1.46 17.98 3.99
C LEU A 6 2.11 19.10 3.18
N TYR A 7 2.92 18.79 2.18
CA TYR A 7 3.49 19.81 1.29
C TYR A 7 2.38 20.65 0.62
N ASN A 8 1.34 19.98 0.13
CA ASN A 8 0.19 20.66 -0.50
C ASN A 8 -0.58 21.54 0.49
N VAL A 9 -0.78 21.08 1.74
CA VAL A 9 -1.38 21.88 2.82
C VAL A 9 -0.54 23.13 3.08
N ILE A 10 0.78 22.98 3.23
CA ILE A 10 1.68 24.10 3.51
C ILE A 10 1.63 25.09 2.34
N ASN A 11 1.83 24.63 1.12
CA ASN A 11 1.90 25.48 -0.07
C ASN A 11 0.62 26.31 -0.29
N LYS A 12 -0.56 25.66 -0.20
CA LYS A 12 -1.84 26.30 -0.58
C LYS A 12 -2.55 26.99 0.58
N VAL A 13 -2.40 26.51 1.82
CA VAL A 13 -3.20 26.97 2.96
C VAL A 13 -2.39 27.71 4.01
N THR A 14 -1.18 27.24 4.33
CA THR A 14 -0.46 27.68 5.53
C THR A 14 0.65 28.68 5.25
N TYR A 15 1.42 28.51 4.17
CA TYR A 15 2.60 29.31 3.84
C TYR A 15 2.26 30.81 3.72
N HIS A 16 1.11 31.13 3.15
CA HIS A 16 0.63 32.51 3.03
C HIS A 16 0.17 33.13 4.35
N LYS A 17 -0.20 32.33 5.36
CA LYS A 17 -0.67 32.81 6.67
C LYS A 17 0.47 33.17 7.62
N LYS A 18 1.70 32.68 7.38
CA LYS A 18 2.96 32.95 8.11
C LYS A 18 2.96 32.73 9.64
N ASN A 19 1.85 32.33 10.25
CA ASN A 19 1.72 32.08 11.68
C ASN A 19 1.52 30.59 11.92
N ILE A 20 2.62 29.88 12.18
CA ILE A 20 2.61 28.47 12.58
C ILE A 20 3.20 28.39 13.98
N PRO A 21 2.50 27.79 14.96
CA PRO A 21 2.99 27.69 16.33
C PRO A 21 4.27 26.84 16.38
N GLY A 22 5.21 27.22 17.24
CA GLY A 22 6.45 26.46 17.45
C GLY A 22 7.50 26.61 16.34
N VAL A 23 7.36 27.58 15.44
CA VAL A 23 8.28 27.80 14.31
C VAL A 23 8.94 29.18 14.41
N VAL A 24 10.26 29.22 14.31
CA VAL A 24 11.03 30.48 14.24
C VAL A 24 10.90 31.09 12.86
N ASN A 25 11.10 30.26 11.83
CA ASN A 25 11.06 30.69 10.43
C ASN A 25 10.56 29.57 9.52
N LEU A 26 9.73 29.92 8.54
CA LEU A 26 9.29 29.03 7.47
C LEU A 26 9.81 29.56 6.14
N SER A 27 10.60 28.74 5.45
CA SER A 27 11.16 29.08 4.13
C SER A 27 10.96 27.95 3.13
N LEU A 28 10.67 28.30 1.88
CA LEU A 28 10.75 27.37 0.76
C LEU A 28 12.20 27.31 0.28
N ARG A 29 12.80 26.12 0.28
CA ARG A 29 14.18 25.87 -0.14
C ARG A 29 14.22 24.84 -1.26
N THR A 30 15.37 24.78 -1.93
CA THR A 30 15.64 23.81 -3.00
C THR A 30 16.81 22.93 -2.59
N HIS A 31 16.65 21.63 -2.70
CA HIS A 31 17.70 20.65 -2.45
C HIS A 31 18.75 20.71 -3.57
N HIS A 32 19.94 20.12 -3.36
CA HIS A 32 21.00 20.10 -4.38
C HIS A 32 20.59 19.37 -5.68
N GLU A 33 19.63 18.46 -5.58
CA GLU A 33 19.02 17.75 -6.73
C GLU A 33 17.87 18.54 -7.40
N GLY A 34 17.65 19.81 -7.03
CA GLY A 34 16.64 20.69 -7.66
C GLY A 34 15.21 20.52 -7.16
N LYS A 35 14.94 19.56 -6.26
CA LYS A 35 13.61 19.33 -5.65
C LYS A 35 13.31 20.34 -4.53
N GLN A 36 12.08 20.85 -4.48
CA GLN A 36 11.65 21.84 -3.47
C GLN A 36 11.23 21.18 -2.15
N TYR A 37 11.44 21.91 -1.05
CA TYR A 37 10.98 21.51 0.28
C TYR A 37 10.72 22.73 1.16
N PHE A 38 9.76 22.59 2.07
CA PHE A 38 9.56 23.57 3.14
C PHE A 38 10.49 23.26 4.30
N PHE A 39 11.21 24.28 4.75
CA PHE A 39 12.13 24.26 5.89
C PHE A 39 11.52 25.05 7.04
N PHE A 40 11.29 24.37 8.15
CA PHE A 40 10.78 24.91 9.41
C PHE A 40 11.92 24.97 10.42
N GLU A 41 12.42 26.18 10.66
CA GLU A 41 13.41 26.42 11.71
C GLU A 41 12.71 26.33 13.07
N LEU A 42 13.21 25.45 13.93
CA LEU A 42 12.61 25.17 15.24
C LEU A 42 13.38 25.94 16.33
N PRO A 43 12.70 26.37 17.41
CA PRO A 43 13.34 27.16 18.45
C PRO A 43 14.29 26.31 19.28
N LEU A 44 15.48 26.86 19.59
CA LEU A 44 16.43 26.30 20.56
C LEU A 44 16.39 27.11 21.87
N PRO A 45 15.39 26.87 22.75
CA PRO A 45 15.16 27.72 23.92
C PRO A 45 16.25 27.58 25.00
N HIS A 46 16.94 26.46 25.07
CA HIS A 46 18.01 26.18 26.03
C HIS A 46 18.99 25.14 25.46
N GLU A 47 20.13 24.98 26.14
CA GLU A 47 21.09 23.91 25.83
C GLU A 47 20.47 22.54 26.15
N ILE A 48 20.43 21.66 25.15
CA ILE A 48 19.88 20.31 25.28
C ILE A 48 21.01 19.31 25.06
N VAL A 49 21.19 18.40 26.03
CA VAL A 49 22.24 17.38 26.01
C VAL A 49 21.59 16.00 26.10
N ILE A 50 21.97 15.10 25.18
CA ILE A 50 21.55 13.69 25.16
C ILE A 50 22.82 12.84 25.11
N GLY A 51 23.14 12.14 26.18
CA GLY A 51 24.42 11.44 26.31
C GLY A 51 25.61 12.40 26.17
N ASP A 52 26.47 12.12 25.20
CA ASP A 52 27.66 12.94 24.90
C ASP A 52 27.40 13.99 23.80
N TYR A 53 26.14 14.16 23.38
CA TYR A 53 25.73 15.00 22.26
C TYR A 53 24.99 16.25 22.73
N THR A 54 25.52 17.42 22.39
CA THR A 54 24.88 18.73 22.67
C THR A 54 24.19 19.25 21.42
N LEU A 55 22.89 19.53 21.50
CA LEU A 55 22.09 20.04 20.38
C LEU A 55 22.54 21.45 19.99
N VAL A 56 22.82 21.66 18.71
CA VAL A 56 23.31 22.93 18.15
C VAL A 56 22.25 23.62 17.30
N ASP A 57 21.54 22.85 16.48
CA ASP A 57 20.52 23.33 15.56
C ASP A 57 19.55 22.20 15.22
N HIS A 58 18.33 22.53 14.87
CA HIS A 58 17.34 21.56 14.41
C HIS A 58 16.23 22.20 13.59
N HIS A 59 15.62 21.37 12.74
CA HIS A 59 14.56 21.80 11.86
C HIS A 59 13.66 20.64 11.47
N LEU A 60 12.47 21.00 10.99
CA LEU A 60 11.55 20.09 10.33
C LEU A 60 11.57 20.40 8.83
N SER A 61 11.61 19.37 7.99
CA SER A 61 11.48 19.53 6.55
C SER A 61 10.32 18.74 5.98
N VAL A 62 9.66 19.31 4.97
CA VAL A 62 8.56 18.69 4.23
C VAL A 62 8.84 18.82 2.74
N TYR A 63 9.13 17.70 2.07
CA TYR A 63 9.56 17.68 0.66
C TYR A 63 8.37 17.58 -0.29
N GLU A 64 8.50 18.22 -1.45
CA GLU A 64 7.50 18.16 -2.52
C GLU A 64 7.32 16.73 -3.07
N SER A 65 8.44 16.03 -3.20
CA SER A 65 8.56 14.69 -3.76
C SER A 65 9.62 13.90 -2.99
N PRO A 66 9.53 12.56 -2.93
CA PRO A 66 10.52 11.76 -2.23
C PRO A 66 11.91 11.89 -2.86
N MET A 67 12.94 11.92 -2.00
CA MET A 67 14.35 11.99 -2.37
C MET A 67 15.03 10.63 -2.23
N SER A 68 14.62 9.84 -1.24
CA SER A 68 15.15 8.52 -0.92
C SER A 68 14.05 7.47 -0.77
N LYS A 69 14.43 6.20 -0.63
CA LYS A 69 13.50 5.11 -0.29
C LYS A 69 12.76 5.39 1.04
N PHE A 70 13.37 6.11 1.98
CA PHE A 70 12.72 6.52 3.24
C PHE A 70 11.69 7.62 3.00
N ASP A 71 11.99 8.59 2.13
CA ASP A 71 11.08 9.71 1.83
C ASP A 71 9.81 9.30 1.11
N MET A 72 9.79 8.11 0.50
CA MET A 72 8.58 7.55 -0.10
C MET A 72 7.46 7.30 0.91
N LYS A 73 7.84 6.95 2.14
CA LYS A 73 6.91 6.75 3.25
C LYS A 73 6.76 8.03 4.06
N SER A 74 7.82 8.86 4.08
CA SER A 74 7.88 10.08 4.87
C SER A 74 6.94 11.15 4.35
N GLN A 75 6.10 11.70 5.22
CA GLN A 75 5.45 12.98 4.97
C GLN A 75 6.32 14.15 5.46
N HIS A 76 7.16 13.93 6.46
CA HIS A 76 8.03 14.96 7.01
C HIS A 76 9.20 14.33 7.77
N HIS A 77 10.31 15.06 7.89
CA HIS A 77 11.45 14.60 8.68
C HIS A 77 11.98 15.66 9.61
N TYR A 78 12.41 15.20 10.78
CA TYR A 78 13.12 16.00 11.75
C TYR A 78 14.62 15.80 11.53
N THR A 79 15.36 16.91 11.51
CA THR A 79 16.81 16.90 11.42
C THR A 79 17.38 17.72 12.55
N ALA A 80 18.35 17.16 13.25
CA ALA A 80 19.06 17.83 14.34
C ALA A 80 20.57 17.70 14.16
N TYR A 81 21.30 18.76 14.49
CA TYR A 81 22.75 18.79 14.50
C TYR A 81 23.23 18.84 15.94
N PHE A 82 24.17 17.95 16.26
CA PHE A 82 24.77 17.87 17.58
C PHE A 82 26.28 18.11 17.50
N LYS A 83 26.85 18.55 18.62
CA LYS A 83 28.29 18.61 18.87
C LYS A 83 28.63 17.56 19.93
N GLY A 84 29.58 16.67 19.61
CA GLY A 84 30.14 15.71 20.55
C GLY A 84 31.12 16.34 21.53
N GLN A 85 31.52 15.59 22.56
CA GLN A 85 32.54 16.02 23.54
C GLN A 85 33.93 16.21 22.91
N ASP A 86 34.23 15.42 21.88
CA ASP A 86 35.41 15.52 21.01
C ASP A 86 35.39 16.76 20.10
N GLY A 87 34.26 17.46 20.03
CA GLY A 87 34.05 18.60 19.15
C GLY A 87 33.57 18.22 17.74
N GLU A 88 33.39 16.92 17.45
CA GLU A 88 32.86 16.45 16.18
C GLU A 88 31.39 16.87 16.01
N ARG A 89 30.97 16.99 14.75
CA ARG A 89 29.59 17.33 14.38
C ARG A 89 28.84 16.09 13.99
N TYR A 90 27.66 15.92 14.56
CA TYR A 90 26.76 14.82 14.29
C TYR A 90 25.46 15.35 13.70
N ARG A 91 24.85 14.57 12.81
CA ARG A 91 23.56 14.85 12.22
C ARG A 91 22.61 13.68 12.50
N LEU A 92 21.46 13.99 13.06
CA LEU A 92 20.37 13.07 13.30
C LEU A 92 19.28 13.29 12.26
N HIS A 93 18.74 12.21 11.70
CA HIS A 93 17.52 12.21 10.89
C HIS A 93 16.47 11.25 11.44
N ILE A 94 15.23 11.70 11.52
CA ILE A 94 14.06 10.89 11.86
C ILE A 94 12.95 11.16 10.84
N TYR A 95 12.43 10.10 10.22
CA TYR A 95 11.42 10.17 9.17
C TYR A 95 10.06 9.72 9.71
N TYR A 96 9.01 10.48 9.38
CA TYR A 96 7.66 10.26 9.90
C TYR A 96 6.66 10.03 8.78
N ASP A 97 5.77 9.05 8.95
CA ASP A 97 4.78 8.67 7.95
C ASP A 97 3.55 9.60 7.93
N ALA A 98 2.49 9.16 7.23
CA ALA A 98 1.23 9.88 7.15
C ALA A 98 0.41 9.89 8.44
N ASN A 99 0.71 9.00 9.38
CA ASN A 99 0.13 8.92 10.71
C ASN A 99 1.03 9.57 11.78
N ASP A 100 2.13 10.20 11.35
CA ASP A 100 3.13 10.80 12.22
C ASP A 100 3.88 9.77 13.09
N ASP A 101 3.93 8.52 12.62
CA ASP A 101 4.74 7.44 13.20
C ASP A 101 6.13 7.40 12.57
N SER A 102 7.16 7.15 13.39
CA SER A 102 8.54 7.01 12.91
C SER A 102 8.66 5.80 11.99
N ILE A 103 9.10 6.02 10.75
CA ILE A 103 9.23 4.98 9.70
C ILE A 103 10.44 4.10 9.96
N CYS A 104 11.48 4.69 10.53
CA CYS A 104 12.73 4.00 10.83
C CYS A 104 13.28 4.44 12.17
N GLU A 105 14.34 3.77 12.58
CA GLU A 105 15.14 4.19 13.71
C GLU A 105 15.82 5.55 13.44
N PRO A 106 16.06 6.37 14.48
CA PRO A 106 16.89 7.57 14.39
C PRO A 106 18.24 7.27 13.73
N LEU A 107 18.52 7.96 12.63
CA LEU A 107 19.76 7.81 11.88
C LEU A 107 20.74 8.89 12.34
N LEU A 108 21.69 8.51 13.20
CA LEU A 108 22.78 9.38 13.61
C LEU A 108 23.99 9.19 12.69
N SER A 109 24.65 10.27 12.29
CA SER A 109 25.86 10.21 11.47
C SER A 109 26.87 11.29 11.84
N ILE A 110 28.15 10.99 11.77
CA ILE A 110 29.23 12.00 11.85
C ILE A 110 29.28 12.76 10.52
N VAL A 111 29.45 14.08 10.61
CA VAL A 111 29.65 14.98 9.48
C VAL A 111 31.15 15.12 9.24
N GLN A 112 31.66 14.42 8.22
CA GLN A 112 33.09 14.47 7.88
C GLN A 112 33.43 15.67 6.98
N ASP A 113 32.60 15.90 5.95
CA ASP A 113 32.72 16.98 4.96
C ASP A 113 31.33 17.45 4.50
N GLU A 114 31.27 18.46 3.63
CA GLU A 114 30.03 18.85 2.94
C GLU A 114 29.47 17.66 2.15
N ASN A 115 28.39 17.07 2.67
CA ASN A 115 27.66 15.91 2.15
C ASN A 115 28.28 14.52 2.37
N VAL A 116 29.34 14.39 3.17
CA VAL A 116 29.90 13.07 3.55
C VAL A 116 29.49 12.72 4.97
N PHE A 117 28.68 11.65 5.11
CA PHE A 117 28.10 11.21 6.37
C PHE A 117 28.47 9.76 6.67
N GLN A 118 28.99 9.51 7.86
CA GLN A 118 29.27 8.16 8.35
C GLN A 118 28.26 7.80 9.45
N SER A 119 27.51 6.70 9.27
CA SER A 119 26.53 6.24 10.25
C SER A 119 27.20 5.89 11.58
N VAL A 120 26.55 6.27 12.68
CA VAL A 120 26.98 6.01 14.06
C VAL A 120 25.88 5.30 14.82
N ASN A 121 26.28 4.34 15.63
CA ASN A 121 25.38 3.64 16.52
C ASN A 121 24.84 4.57 17.61
N CYS A 122 23.51 4.64 17.74
CA CYS A 122 22.85 5.43 18.77
C CYS A 122 21.76 4.67 19.54
N TRP A 123 21.86 3.34 19.66
CA TRP A 123 20.80 2.52 20.25
C TRP A 123 20.46 2.88 21.71
N GLU A 124 21.46 3.36 22.46
CA GLU A 124 21.24 3.81 23.84
C GLU A 124 20.45 5.13 23.89
N GLN A 125 20.69 6.02 22.93
CA GLN A 125 20.06 7.34 22.83
C GLN A 125 18.78 7.34 21.98
N TYR A 126 18.46 6.20 21.33
CA TYR A 126 17.34 6.01 20.41
C TYR A 126 16.04 6.69 20.87
N GLU A 127 15.56 6.31 22.07
CA GLU A 127 14.28 6.83 22.57
C GLU A 127 14.36 8.31 22.96
N ALA A 128 15.52 8.76 23.44
CA ALA A 128 15.75 10.16 23.77
C ALA A 128 15.76 11.05 22.52
N PHE A 129 16.35 10.58 21.42
CA PHE A 129 16.32 11.27 20.13
C PHE A 129 14.92 11.35 19.53
N LYS A 130 14.15 10.26 19.61
CA LYS A 130 12.76 10.27 19.14
C LYS A 130 11.88 11.18 20.01
N GLY A 131 12.07 11.15 21.34
CA GLY A 131 11.38 12.05 22.27
C GLY A 131 11.70 13.53 22.03
N LEU A 132 12.97 13.85 21.75
CA LEU A 132 13.40 15.19 21.35
C LEU A 132 12.65 15.67 20.12
N ALA A 133 12.63 14.86 19.06
CA ALA A 133 11.95 15.22 17.83
C ALA A 133 10.45 15.44 18.04
N GLU A 134 9.77 14.52 18.73
CA GLU A 134 8.33 14.65 19.03
C GLU A 134 8.03 15.93 19.83
N GLN A 135 8.87 16.26 20.83
CA GLN A 135 8.70 17.47 21.64
C GLN A 135 8.67 18.75 20.78
N PHE A 136 9.55 18.85 19.78
CA PHE A 136 9.68 20.07 18.97
C PHE A 136 8.78 20.12 17.76
N ILE A 137 8.43 18.98 17.16
CA ILE A 137 7.59 18.96 15.95
C ILE A 137 6.10 18.87 16.24
N SER A 138 5.69 18.41 17.43
CA SER A 138 4.28 18.11 17.74
C SER A 138 3.34 19.28 17.46
N ASP A 139 3.65 20.49 17.94
CA ASP A 139 2.79 21.67 17.72
C ASP A 139 2.65 22.02 16.23
N VAL A 140 3.76 21.96 15.50
CA VAL A 140 3.82 22.24 14.06
C VAL A 140 2.99 21.22 13.29
N VAL A 141 3.25 19.93 13.52
CA VAL A 141 2.59 18.83 12.82
C VAL A 141 1.11 18.77 13.16
N ASN A 142 0.72 18.93 14.44
CA ASN A 142 -0.68 18.98 14.85
C ASN A 142 -1.44 20.14 14.18
N HIS A 143 -0.82 21.31 14.07
CA HIS A 143 -1.40 22.45 13.36
C HIS A 143 -1.62 22.15 11.87
N LEU A 144 -0.63 21.55 11.21
CA LEU A 144 -0.72 21.15 9.81
C LEU A 144 -1.79 20.05 9.59
N ARG A 145 -1.83 19.02 10.44
CA ARG A 145 -2.82 17.93 10.39
C ARG A 145 -4.24 18.41 10.66
N ARG A 146 -4.42 19.36 11.58
CA ARG A 146 -5.71 20.01 11.79
C ARG A 146 -6.16 20.74 10.53
N THR A 147 -5.28 21.56 9.96
CA THR A 147 -5.55 22.30 8.72
C THR A 147 -5.88 21.36 7.57
N GLN A 148 -5.15 20.23 7.45
CA GLN A 148 -5.41 19.17 6.49
C GLN A 148 -6.82 18.58 6.64
N ARG A 149 -7.20 18.19 7.86
CA ARG A 149 -8.52 17.62 8.15
C ARG A 149 -9.66 18.60 7.87
N GLU A 150 -9.50 19.86 8.28
CA GLU A 150 -10.47 20.92 7.99
C GLU A 150 -10.64 21.11 6.47
N THR A 151 -9.53 21.10 5.72
CA THR A 151 -9.53 21.22 4.24
C THR A 151 -10.24 20.03 3.57
N VAL A 152 -9.90 18.80 3.96
CA VAL A 152 -10.54 17.58 3.42
C VAL A 152 -12.03 17.54 3.76
N THR A 153 -12.41 17.94 4.99
CA THR A 153 -13.81 18.00 5.41
C THR A 153 -14.60 18.99 4.55
N ALA A 154 -14.06 20.18 4.31
CA ALA A 154 -14.69 21.18 3.45
C ALA A 154 -14.90 20.68 2.01
N TYR A 155 -13.93 19.97 1.41
CA TYR A 155 -14.11 19.38 0.09
C TYR A 155 -15.15 18.25 0.08
N ASN A 156 -15.20 17.43 1.14
CA ASN A 156 -16.20 16.36 1.26
C ASN A 156 -17.62 16.93 1.38
N GLU A 157 -17.79 18.03 2.13
CA GLU A 157 -19.07 18.74 2.22
C GLU A 157 -19.50 19.30 0.86
N GLN A 158 -18.61 20.00 0.15
CA GLN A 158 -18.91 20.51 -1.19
C GLN A 158 -19.22 19.38 -2.19
N TYR A 159 -18.49 18.28 -2.12
CA TYR A 159 -18.77 17.10 -2.95
C TYR A 159 -20.17 16.55 -2.68
N LYS A 160 -20.54 16.41 -1.41
CA LYS A 160 -21.86 15.92 -1.00
C LYS A 160 -22.99 16.83 -1.50
N GLU A 161 -22.81 18.15 -1.41
CA GLU A 161 -23.78 19.11 -1.96
C GLU A 161 -23.95 18.94 -3.48
N LEU A 162 -22.85 18.77 -4.22
CA LEU A 162 -22.90 18.50 -5.66
C LEU A 162 -23.51 17.13 -5.97
N GLU A 163 -23.31 16.13 -5.12
CA GLU A 163 -23.93 14.81 -5.26
C GLU A 163 -25.45 14.88 -5.11
N GLU A 164 -25.95 15.60 -4.10
CA GLU A 164 -27.38 15.85 -3.92
C GLU A 164 -27.97 16.58 -5.14
N GLN A 165 -27.26 17.57 -5.68
CA GLN A 165 -27.65 18.25 -6.92
C GLN A 165 -27.66 17.31 -8.13
N ALA A 166 -26.61 16.49 -8.31
CA ALA A 166 -26.52 15.53 -9.40
C ALA A 166 -27.67 14.51 -9.34
N ILE A 167 -27.99 14.00 -8.15
CA ILE A 167 -29.12 13.09 -7.93
C ILE A 167 -30.42 13.73 -8.40
N SER A 168 -30.68 14.99 -8.02
CA SER A 168 -31.90 15.70 -8.41
C SER A 168 -32.02 15.89 -9.93
N LEU A 169 -30.91 16.23 -10.60
CA LEU A 169 -30.87 16.44 -12.05
C LEU A 169 -30.97 15.12 -12.84
N SER A 170 -30.52 14.01 -12.24
CA SER A 170 -30.53 12.68 -12.86
C SER A 170 -31.94 12.10 -13.08
N VAL A 171 -32.95 12.60 -12.36
CA VAL A 171 -34.35 12.14 -12.45
C VAL A 171 -34.93 12.34 -13.85
N ASP A 172 -34.54 13.41 -14.55
CA ASP A 172 -34.85 13.67 -15.97
C ASP A 172 -33.57 14.05 -16.73
N CYS A 173 -32.66 13.07 -16.81
CA CYS A 173 -31.32 13.25 -17.39
C CYS A 173 -31.33 13.68 -18.87
N VAL A 174 -32.43 13.43 -19.61
CA VAL A 174 -32.56 13.86 -21.01
C VAL A 174 -32.77 15.37 -21.09
N LYS A 175 -33.63 15.93 -20.23
CA LYS A 175 -33.90 17.37 -20.16
C LYS A 175 -32.77 18.15 -19.52
N ASN A 176 -32.14 17.58 -18.49
CA ASN A 176 -31.14 18.25 -17.67
C ASN A 176 -29.69 17.90 -18.06
N LYS A 177 -29.47 17.29 -19.24
CA LYS A 177 -28.17 16.71 -19.63
C LYS A 177 -26.98 17.67 -19.47
N ALA A 178 -27.13 18.92 -19.92
CA ALA A 178 -26.05 19.91 -19.89
C ALA A 178 -25.70 20.34 -18.45
N GLU A 179 -26.71 20.59 -17.61
CA GLU A 179 -26.54 20.96 -16.21
C GLU A 179 -25.98 19.78 -15.39
N TYR A 180 -26.49 18.57 -15.63
CA TYR A 180 -25.97 17.35 -15.01
C TYR A 180 -24.49 17.15 -15.34
N LEU A 181 -24.09 17.29 -16.61
CA LEU A 181 -22.69 17.20 -17.03
C LEU A 181 -21.80 18.26 -16.36
N ALA A 182 -22.29 19.49 -16.19
CA ALA A 182 -21.56 20.55 -15.50
C ALA A 182 -21.33 20.19 -14.02
N VAL A 183 -22.35 19.69 -13.33
CA VAL A 183 -22.23 19.23 -11.93
C VAL A 183 -21.25 18.08 -11.80
N ILE A 184 -21.29 17.08 -12.69
CA ILE A 184 -20.31 15.96 -12.69
C ILE A 184 -18.87 16.48 -12.90
N LYS A 185 -18.66 17.48 -13.77
CA LYS A 185 -17.33 18.09 -13.97
C LYS A 185 -16.83 18.81 -12.71
N MET A 186 -17.71 19.55 -12.03
CA MET A 186 -17.38 20.18 -10.75
C MET A 186 -17.05 19.13 -9.67
N GLN A 187 -17.77 18.00 -9.62
CA GLN A 187 -17.42 16.90 -8.72
C GLN A 187 -16.03 16.34 -9.01
N ILE A 188 -15.66 16.18 -10.28
CA ILE A 188 -14.32 15.72 -10.68
C ILE A 188 -13.25 16.71 -10.20
N GLU A 189 -13.44 18.02 -10.43
CA GLU A 189 -12.51 19.06 -9.99
C GLU A 189 -12.31 19.05 -8.46
N ILE A 190 -13.41 18.98 -7.69
CA ILE A 190 -13.36 18.93 -6.22
C ILE A 190 -12.64 17.68 -5.72
N LEU A 191 -12.89 16.52 -6.34
CA LEU A 191 -12.23 15.28 -5.95
C LEU A 191 -10.75 15.26 -6.35
N GLU A 192 -10.38 15.87 -7.48
CA GLU A 192 -8.98 16.05 -7.88
C GLU A 192 -8.23 16.95 -6.89
N GLU A 193 -8.86 18.02 -6.41
CA GLU A 193 -8.32 18.88 -5.37
C GLU A 193 -8.25 18.16 -4.02
N SER A 194 -9.33 17.51 -3.57
CA SER A 194 -9.38 16.76 -2.31
C SER A 194 -8.29 15.69 -2.23
N LYS A 195 -8.03 15.00 -3.36
CA LYS A 195 -6.96 14.01 -3.48
C LYS A 195 -5.59 14.53 -3.07
N LEU A 196 -5.27 15.81 -3.33
CA LEU A 196 -3.96 16.40 -3.03
C LEU A 196 -3.70 16.50 -1.52
N TYR A 197 -4.75 16.51 -0.71
CA TYR A 197 -4.68 16.64 0.75
C TYR A 197 -5.00 15.34 1.47
N SER A 198 -5.43 14.28 0.77
CA SER A 198 -5.74 13.00 1.41
C SER A 198 -4.49 12.14 1.56
N ASN A 199 -4.34 11.52 2.74
CA ASN A 199 -3.33 10.49 2.98
C ASN A 199 -3.69 9.14 2.30
N ASP A 200 -4.98 8.90 2.04
CA ASP A 200 -5.47 7.76 1.25
C ASP A 200 -6.32 8.28 0.09
N SER A 201 -5.80 8.16 -1.14
CA SER A 201 -6.51 8.62 -2.34
C SER A 201 -7.31 7.52 -3.04
N ARG A 202 -7.37 6.29 -2.51
CA ARG A 202 -7.94 5.13 -3.21
C ARG A 202 -9.41 5.30 -3.52
N ALA A 203 -10.24 5.62 -2.52
CA ALA A 203 -11.67 5.83 -2.70
C ALA A 203 -11.94 6.99 -3.68
N THR A 204 -11.21 8.10 -3.51
CA THR A 204 -11.28 9.28 -4.39
C THR A 204 -10.89 8.97 -5.83
N ASN A 205 -9.83 8.19 -6.08
CA ASN A 205 -9.38 7.80 -7.42
C ASN A 205 -10.40 6.93 -8.16
N ARG A 206 -11.07 6.02 -7.45
CA ARG A 206 -12.15 5.20 -8.02
C ARG A 206 -13.33 6.08 -8.42
N LEU A 207 -13.74 6.96 -7.50
CA LEU A 207 -14.84 7.88 -7.74
C LEU A 207 -14.55 8.82 -8.91
N LEU A 208 -13.32 9.36 -9.00
CA LEU A 208 -12.85 10.13 -10.15
C LEU A 208 -12.91 9.33 -11.45
N SER A 209 -12.44 8.09 -11.44
CA SER A 209 -12.46 7.22 -12.62
C SER A 209 -13.89 6.91 -13.06
N PHE A 210 -14.80 6.71 -12.11
CA PHE A 210 -16.22 6.55 -12.35
C PHE A 210 -16.84 7.81 -13.00
N LEU A 211 -16.69 8.99 -12.38
CA LEU A 211 -17.26 10.24 -12.88
C LEU A 211 -16.71 10.63 -14.26
N ARG A 212 -15.41 10.41 -14.51
CA ARG A 212 -14.81 10.62 -15.84
C ARG A 212 -15.43 9.73 -16.91
N ARG A 213 -15.81 8.49 -16.58
CA ARG A 213 -16.50 7.59 -17.52
C ARG A 213 -17.95 8.01 -17.75
N VAL A 214 -18.66 8.45 -16.72
CA VAL A 214 -20.02 9.02 -16.85
C VAL A 214 -19.99 10.25 -17.77
N THR A 215 -18.98 11.11 -17.61
CA THR A 215 -18.78 12.28 -18.48
C THR A 215 -18.58 11.83 -19.94
N LYS A 216 -17.67 10.88 -20.19
CA LYS A 216 -17.40 10.35 -21.54
C LYS A 216 -18.61 9.67 -22.18
N SER A 217 -19.41 8.92 -21.41
CA SER A 217 -20.59 8.23 -21.95
C SER A 217 -21.73 9.19 -22.31
N LEU A 218 -21.85 10.30 -21.58
CA LEU A 218 -22.83 11.35 -21.84
C LEU A 218 -22.41 12.31 -22.96
N GLU A 219 -21.10 12.54 -23.14
CA GLU A 219 -20.56 13.37 -24.23
C GLU A 219 -20.60 12.68 -25.60
N LEU A 220 -20.74 11.35 -25.65
CA LEU A 220 -20.99 10.64 -26.91
C LEU A 220 -22.36 11.08 -27.48
N PRO A 221 -22.43 11.46 -28.78
CA PRO A 221 -23.69 11.79 -29.40
C PRO A 221 -24.60 10.56 -29.32
N ALA A 222 -25.83 10.76 -28.83
CA ALA A 222 -26.86 9.75 -28.92
C ALA A 222 -26.97 9.37 -30.39
N ILE A 223 -26.58 8.14 -30.73
CA ILE A 223 -26.81 7.59 -32.06
C ILE A 223 -28.33 7.67 -32.23
N GLU A 224 -28.78 8.59 -33.07
CA GLU A 224 -30.18 8.74 -33.41
C GLU A 224 -30.68 7.34 -33.79
N PRO A 225 -31.76 6.85 -33.16
CA PRO A 225 -32.36 5.63 -33.63
C PRO A 225 -32.72 5.89 -35.09
N VAL A 226 -32.11 5.13 -35.99
CA VAL A 226 -32.49 5.06 -37.40
C VAL A 226 -33.98 4.77 -37.39
N VAL A 227 -34.78 5.81 -37.60
CA VAL A 227 -36.19 5.69 -37.92
C VAL A 227 -36.18 4.97 -39.26
N LEU A 228 -36.40 3.66 -39.21
CA LEU A 228 -36.84 2.92 -40.38
C LEU A 228 -38.19 3.53 -40.75
N GLU A 229 -38.16 4.52 -41.64
CA GLU A 229 -39.34 4.98 -42.36
C GLU A 229 -39.84 3.82 -43.22
N ASP A 230 -40.72 3.00 -42.64
CA ASP A 230 -41.71 2.24 -43.39
C ASP A 230 -42.73 3.25 -43.95
N SER A 231 -42.34 3.97 -45.00
CA SER A 231 -43.28 4.71 -45.83
C SER A 231 -43.82 3.79 -46.91
N ALA A 232 -44.76 2.93 -46.51
CA ALA A 232 -45.68 2.28 -47.42
C ALA A 232 -46.46 3.34 -48.22
N ALA A 233 -46.58 3.10 -49.52
CA ALA A 233 -47.25 3.97 -50.48
C ALA A 233 -48.71 4.33 -50.08
N PRO A 234 -49.18 5.54 -50.41
CA PRO A 234 -50.55 5.95 -50.11
C PRO A 234 -51.55 5.40 -51.14
N ILE A 235 -52.51 4.60 -50.65
CA ILE A 235 -53.76 4.30 -51.37
C ILE A 235 -54.83 5.26 -50.85
N PRO A 236 -55.40 6.17 -51.67
CA PRO A 236 -56.46 7.06 -51.21
C PRO A 236 -57.86 6.42 -51.34
N ALA A 237 -58.52 6.35 -50.19
CA ALA A 237 -59.95 6.55 -49.89
C ALA A 237 -61.07 5.86 -50.73
N PRO A 238 -62.06 5.28 -50.03
CA PRO A 238 -63.45 5.36 -50.45
C PRO A 238 -64.26 6.29 -49.53
N LYS A 239 -65.03 7.15 -50.20
CA LYS A 239 -65.95 8.15 -49.64
C LYS A 239 -67.08 7.51 -48.82
N GLU A 240 -67.44 8.19 -47.74
CA GLU A 240 -68.71 8.01 -47.04
C GLU A 240 -69.91 8.16 -47.98
N LYS A 241 -70.90 7.29 -47.82
CA LYS A 241 -72.32 7.66 -47.88
C LYS A 241 -73.19 6.61 -47.19
N THR A 242 -73.89 7.08 -46.15
CA THR A 242 -75.27 6.74 -45.77
C THR A 242 -75.63 5.25 -45.61
N ASN A 243 -75.97 4.84 -44.39
CA ASN A 243 -77.35 4.75 -43.88
C ASN A 243 -77.52 3.66 -42.81
N ARG A 244 -78.25 4.05 -41.77
CA ARG A 244 -79.27 3.27 -41.04
C ARG A 244 -78.86 2.08 -40.15
N ARG A 245 -79.11 2.36 -38.86
CA ARG A 245 -79.95 1.62 -37.91
C ARG A 245 -79.47 0.24 -37.43
N ASN A 246 -79.27 0.21 -36.10
CA ASN A 246 -80.04 -0.56 -35.10
C ASN A 246 -79.23 -1.49 -34.18
N ARG A 247 -79.55 -1.29 -32.89
CA ARG A 247 -79.61 -2.24 -31.77
C ARG A 247 -78.27 -2.62 -31.12
N ARG A 248 -78.06 -2.20 -29.86
CA ARG A 248 -78.42 -2.91 -28.60
C ARG A 248 -77.77 -4.30 -28.58
N ALA A 249 -77.14 -4.79 -27.53
CA ALA A 249 -76.79 -4.36 -26.17
C ALA A 249 -75.92 -5.52 -25.61
N THR A 250 -75.33 -5.36 -24.42
CA THR A 250 -75.18 -6.38 -23.34
C THR A 250 -74.99 -7.86 -23.75
N SER A 251 -74.03 -8.64 -23.27
CA SER A 251 -73.51 -8.75 -21.90
C SER A 251 -72.65 -10.02 -21.82
N GLN A 252 -71.73 -10.03 -20.86
CA GLN A 252 -71.36 -11.14 -19.97
C GLN A 252 -70.90 -12.49 -20.55
N ALA A 253 -69.65 -12.79 -20.17
CA ALA A 253 -69.21 -13.99 -19.45
C ALA A 253 -69.72 -15.36 -19.91
N GLN A 254 -68.79 -16.27 -20.21
CA GLN A 254 -68.65 -17.50 -19.42
C GLN A 254 -67.39 -18.30 -19.79
N LYS A 255 -66.77 -18.82 -18.72
CA LYS A 255 -65.79 -19.91 -18.69
C LYS A 255 -66.24 -21.12 -19.50
N LYS A 256 -65.29 -21.83 -20.11
CA LYS A 256 -65.26 -23.30 -20.13
C LYS A 256 -63.85 -23.83 -20.33
N GLN A 257 -63.37 -24.56 -19.32
CA GLN A 257 -62.34 -25.59 -19.45
C GLN A 257 -62.86 -26.71 -20.36
N VAL A 258 -61.98 -27.32 -21.17
CA VAL A 258 -61.81 -28.79 -21.31
C VAL A 258 -60.46 -29.02 -22.00
N ALA A 259 -59.68 -29.96 -21.46
CA ALA A 259 -58.44 -30.50 -22.00
C ALA A 259 -58.72 -31.54 -23.10
N GLU A 260 -57.88 -31.61 -24.14
CA GLU A 260 -57.17 -32.83 -24.57
C GLU A 260 -56.46 -32.67 -25.93
N SER A 261 -55.18 -33.02 -25.92
CA SER A 261 -54.35 -33.63 -26.98
C SER A 261 -54.61 -33.28 -28.47
N SER A 262 -53.70 -32.49 -29.04
CA SER A 262 -53.05 -32.80 -30.33
C SER A 262 -51.86 -31.84 -30.58
N SER A 263 -50.65 -32.36 -30.48
CA SER A 263 -49.42 -31.74 -30.98
C SER A 263 -49.15 -32.19 -32.42
N PRO A 264 -48.28 -31.52 -33.21
CA PRO A 264 -48.06 -30.08 -33.32
C PRO A 264 -48.03 -29.64 -34.80
N ALA A 265 -48.82 -28.64 -35.19
CA ALA A 265 -48.63 -27.98 -36.48
C ALA A 265 -47.44 -27.00 -36.36
N SER A 266 -46.46 -27.22 -37.22
CA SER A 266 -45.24 -26.45 -37.41
C SER A 266 -45.47 -24.94 -37.48
N VAL A 267 -45.18 -24.23 -36.38
CA VAL A 267 -44.91 -22.80 -36.40
C VAL A 267 -43.51 -22.59 -36.99
N PRO A 268 -43.32 -21.69 -37.97
CA PRO A 268 -41.99 -21.39 -38.47
C PRO A 268 -41.15 -20.83 -37.34
N ARG A 269 -40.11 -21.57 -37.00
CA ARG A 269 -39.07 -21.20 -36.05
C ARG A 269 -38.40 -19.93 -36.59
N VAL A 270 -38.89 -18.76 -36.17
CA VAL A 270 -38.18 -17.50 -36.34
C VAL A 270 -36.83 -17.70 -35.68
N LYS A 271 -35.80 -17.89 -36.50
CA LYS A 271 -34.42 -17.95 -36.08
C LYS A 271 -34.11 -16.55 -35.55
N SER A 272 -34.31 -16.34 -34.25
CA SER A 272 -33.66 -15.24 -33.55
C SER A 272 -32.16 -15.46 -33.77
N LYS A 273 -31.59 -14.68 -34.69
CA LYS A 273 -30.14 -14.47 -34.73
C LYS A 273 -29.79 -13.96 -33.34
N LYS A 274 -29.26 -14.84 -32.48
CA LYS A 274 -28.45 -14.42 -31.35
C LYS A 274 -27.23 -13.75 -31.97
N THR A 275 -27.37 -12.48 -32.29
CA THR A 275 -26.25 -11.57 -32.32
C THR A 275 -25.57 -11.71 -30.96
N ASN A 276 -24.24 -11.76 -30.96
CA ASN A 276 -23.43 -11.69 -29.75
C ASN A 276 -23.63 -10.31 -29.10
N SER A 277 -24.84 -10.01 -28.62
CA SER A 277 -25.06 -8.84 -27.77
C SER A 277 -24.30 -9.12 -26.48
N LYS A 278 -23.37 -8.22 -26.14
CA LYS A 278 -22.74 -8.22 -24.83
C LYS A 278 -23.84 -8.41 -23.76
N PRO A 279 -23.59 -9.21 -22.69
CA PRO A 279 -24.58 -9.40 -21.64
C PRO A 279 -25.04 -8.03 -21.11
N ARG A 280 -26.36 -7.84 -20.92
CA ARG A 280 -26.91 -6.59 -20.38
C ARG A 280 -26.57 -6.50 -18.89
N LEU A 281 -26.04 -5.37 -18.46
CA LEU A 281 -25.60 -5.15 -17.09
C LEU A 281 -26.79 -5.14 -16.11
N ASP A 282 -27.96 -4.74 -16.59
CA ASP A 282 -29.23 -4.63 -15.89
C ASP A 282 -29.67 -5.99 -15.30
N GLU A 283 -29.45 -7.10 -16.02
CA GLU A 283 -29.71 -8.46 -15.53
C GLU A 283 -28.74 -8.86 -14.40
N VAL A 284 -27.47 -8.45 -14.52
CA VAL A 284 -26.44 -8.70 -13.51
C VAL A 284 -26.76 -7.91 -12.23
N ILE A 285 -27.13 -6.64 -12.36
CA ILE A 285 -27.52 -5.79 -11.22
C ILE A 285 -28.76 -6.33 -10.52
N SER A 286 -29.76 -6.77 -11.28
CA SER A 286 -30.96 -7.38 -10.70
C SER A 286 -30.62 -8.66 -9.91
N SER A 287 -29.70 -9.47 -10.42
CA SER A 287 -29.22 -10.65 -9.70
C SER A 287 -28.43 -10.30 -8.44
N LEU A 288 -27.61 -9.24 -8.48
CA LEU A 288 -26.84 -8.76 -7.32
C LEU A 288 -27.76 -8.19 -6.24
N LYS A 289 -28.80 -7.43 -6.61
CA LYS A 289 -29.83 -6.94 -5.68
C LYS A 289 -30.51 -8.10 -4.95
N LEU A 290 -30.92 -9.12 -5.69
CA LEU A 290 -31.55 -10.31 -5.10
C LEU A 290 -30.60 -11.06 -4.16
N GLN A 291 -29.33 -11.19 -4.53
CA GLN A 291 -28.31 -11.80 -3.66
C GLN A 291 -28.12 -10.97 -2.39
N PHE A 292 -28.07 -9.65 -2.50
CA PHE A 292 -27.94 -8.76 -1.35
C PHE A 292 -29.14 -8.87 -0.38
N GLU A 293 -30.36 -8.89 -0.89
CA GLU A 293 -31.57 -9.11 -0.09
C GLU A 293 -31.53 -10.46 0.67
N GLN A 294 -30.95 -11.49 0.06
CA GLN A 294 -30.74 -12.78 0.72
C GLN A 294 -29.71 -12.70 1.85
N LEU A 295 -28.64 -11.91 1.68
CA LEU A 295 -27.63 -11.69 2.72
C LEU A 295 -28.22 -11.03 3.96
N GLU A 296 -29.10 -10.04 3.80
CA GLU A 296 -29.73 -9.35 4.93
C GLU A 296 -30.54 -10.29 5.85
N GLN A 297 -31.00 -11.43 5.31
CA GLN A 297 -31.77 -12.41 6.06
C GLN A 297 -30.90 -13.52 6.69
N MET A 298 -29.60 -13.56 6.40
CA MET A 298 -28.70 -14.59 6.91
C MET A 298 -28.28 -14.36 8.37
N LYS A 299 -27.98 -15.46 9.07
CA LYS A 299 -27.37 -15.40 10.42
C LYS A 299 -25.88 -15.07 10.32
N ASP A 300 -25.34 -14.40 11.33
CA ASP A 300 -23.94 -13.94 11.41
C ASP A 300 -22.91 -14.95 10.92
N ARG A 301 -22.98 -16.20 11.39
CA ARG A 301 -22.01 -17.25 11.03
C ARG A 301 -21.95 -17.53 9.52
N GLN A 302 -23.08 -17.44 8.83
CA GLN A 302 -23.15 -17.61 7.37
C GLN A 302 -22.89 -16.28 6.66
N LEU A 303 -23.41 -15.18 7.21
CA LEU A 303 -23.26 -13.84 6.68
C LEU A 303 -21.80 -13.43 6.53
N ILE A 304 -20.93 -13.72 7.52
CA ILE A 304 -19.49 -13.37 7.49
C ILE A 304 -18.82 -13.83 6.19
N ARG A 305 -19.05 -15.07 5.78
CA ARG A 305 -18.44 -15.59 4.54
C ARG A 305 -19.17 -15.08 3.31
N ALA A 306 -20.51 -15.08 3.37
CA ALA A 306 -21.33 -14.73 2.23
C ALA A 306 -21.15 -13.26 1.80
N ILE A 307 -20.98 -12.33 2.75
CA ILE A 307 -20.77 -10.92 2.45
C ILE A 307 -19.40 -10.64 1.82
N THR A 308 -18.34 -11.31 2.29
CA THR A 308 -17.01 -11.15 1.69
C THR A 308 -16.94 -11.73 0.28
N VAL A 309 -17.61 -12.87 0.05
CA VAL A 309 -17.75 -13.45 -1.29
C VAL A 309 -18.56 -12.54 -2.21
N PHE A 310 -19.69 -12.02 -1.74
CA PHE A 310 -20.52 -11.07 -2.49
C PHE A 310 -19.75 -9.81 -2.86
N PHE A 311 -18.99 -9.24 -1.91
CA PHE A 311 -18.18 -8.06 -2.16
C PHE A 311 -17.04 -8.33 -3.16
N GLY A 312 -16.40 -9.50 -3.09
CA GLY A 312 -15.44 -9.93 -4.11
C GLY A 312 -16.09 -10.05 -5.49
N ASP A 313 -17.29 -10.64 -5.58
CA ASP A 313 -18.03 -10.75 -6.82
C ASP A 313 -18.43 -9.37 -7.37
N LEU A 314 -18.81 -8.43 -6.51
CA LEU A 314 -19.11 -7.05 -6.85
C LEU A 314 -17.88 -6.38 -7.49
N ILE A 315 -16.71 -6.50 -6.86
CA ILE A 315 -15.43 -5.99 -7.40
C ILE A 315 -15.16 -6.59 -8.78
N VAL A 316 -15.33 -7.91 -8.97
CA VAL A 316 -15.16 -8.54 -10.28
C VAL A 316 -16.08 -7.93 -11.34
N LYS A 317 -17.34 -7.63 -10.98
CA LYS A 317 -18.29 -6.98 -11.90
C LYS A 317 -17.91 -5.54 -12.20
N GLU A 318 -17.48 -4.78 -11.20
CA GLU A 318 -16.94 -3.43 -11.38
C GLU A 318 -15.75 -3.48 -12.34
N CYS A 319 -14.72 -4.29 -12.07
CA CYS A 319 -13.55 -4.49 -12.95
C CYS A 319 -13.94 -4.91 -14.38
N THR A 320 -14.93 -5.80 -14.54
CA THR A 320 -15.41 -6.24 -15.85
C THR A 320 -16.10 -5.11 -16.62
N LEU A 321 -16.82 -4.24 -15.90
CA LEU A 321 -17.37 -3.00 -16.46
C LEU A 321 -16.25 -2.04 -16.88
N GLU A 322 -15.19 -1.90 -16.07
CA GLU A 322 -14.02 -1.07 -16.38
C GLU A 322 -13.34 -1.47 -17.69
N GLN A 323 -13.29 -2.78 -17.97
CA GLN A 323 -12.72 -3.36 -19.18
C GLN A 323 -13.62 -3.20 -20.43
N GLY A 324 -14.75 -2.49 -20.35
CA GLY A 324 -15.65 -2.23 -21.48
C GLY A 324 -16.40 -3.46 -22.01
N LYS A 325 -16.48 -4.53 -21.20
CA LYS A 325 -17.15 -5.78 -21.56
C LYS A 325 -18.68 -5.68 -21.44
N TYR A 326 -19.20 -4.71 -20.68
CA TYR A 326 -20.62 -4.38 -20.58
C TYR A 326 -20.98 -3.13 -21.39
N GLN A 327 -22.23 -3.06 -21.86
CA GLN A 327 -22.88 -1.78 -22.18
C GLN A 327 -23.61 -1.34 -20.90
N ALA A 328 -23.31 -0.15 -20.38
CA ALA A 328 -23.86 0.34 -19.11
C ALA A 328 -24.52 1.70 -19.30
N SER A 329 -25.73 1.86 -18.76
CA SER A 329 -26.35 3.16 -18.57
C SER A 329 -25.83 3.82 -17.29
N VAL A 330 -26.05 5.13 -17.14
CA VAL A 330 -25.70 5.85 -15.89
C VAL A 330 -26.42 5.24 -14.67
N GLN A 331 -27.66 4.81 -14.85
CA GLN A 331 -28.48 4.17 -13.80
C GLN A 331 -27.90 2.83 -13.35
N ASP A 332 -27.33 2.05 -14.28
CA ASP A 332 -26.69 0.77 -13.95
C ASP A 332 -25.47 0.96 -13.05
N ILE A 333 -24.66 1.98 -13.36
CA ILE A 333 -23.45 2.24 -12.58
C ILE A 333 -23.79 2.81 -11.20
N GLN A 334 -24.80 3.68 -11.12
CA GLN A 334 -25.30 4.17 -9.84
C GLN A 334 -25.87 3.04 -8.98
N ALA A 335 -26.58 2.08 -9.58
CA ALA A 335 -27.09 0.91 -8.86
C ALA A 335 -25.96 0.01 -8.32
N LEU A 336 -24.85 -0.14 -9.04
CA LEU A 336 -23.66 -0.86 -8.55
C LEU A 336 -23.01 -0.13 -7.37
N TYR A 337 -22.88 1.20 -7.46
CA TYR A 337 -22.33 2.01 -6.37
C TYR A 337 -23.18 1.90 -5.10
N VAL A 338 -24.51 2.01 -5.23
CA VAL A 338 -25.43 1.85 -4.09
C VAL A 338 -25.29 0.46 -3.45
N LEU A 339 -25.21 -0.60 -4.26
CA LEU A 339 -25.01 -1.97 -3.76
C LEU A 339 -23.69 -2.12 -3.01
N ARG A 340 -22.62 -1.44 -3.48
CA ARG A 340 -21.33 -1.41 -2.80
C ARG A 340 -21.46 -0.78 -1.42
N THR A 341 -21.98 0.44 -1.33
CA THR A 341 -22.17 1.14 -0.06
C THR A 341 -23.02 0.33 0.90
N GLN A 342 -24.13 -0.24 0.43
CA GLN A 342 -25.00 -1.10 1.24
C GLN A 342 -24.26 -2.35 1.77
N SER A 343 -23.38 -2.95 0.97
CA SER A 343 -22.55 -4.08 1.40
C SER A 343 -21.48 -3.68 2.41
N GLU A 344 -20.84 -2.52 2.24
CA GLU A 344 -19.88 -1.96 3.18
C GLU A 344 -20.56 -1.64 4.53
N ASP A 345 -21.76 -1.02 4.51
CA ASP A 345 -22.57 -0.72 5.71
C ASP A 345 -23.02 -1.98 6.47
N LEU A 346 -23.43 -3.02 5.74
CA LEU A 346 -23.82 -4.30 6.34
C LEU A 346 -22.61 -5.00 6.96
N ALA A 347 -21.46 -4.98 6.27
CA ALA A 347 -20.22 -5.56 6.76
C ALA A 347 -19.66 -4.80 7.96
N GLU A 348 -19.71 -3.46 7.96
CA GLU A 348 -19.30 -2.61 9.08
C GLU A 348 -20.13 -2.93 10.33
N ARG A 349 -21.47 -2.99 10.20
CA ARG A 349 -22.37 -3.34 11.31
C ARG A 349 -22.07 -4.73 11.88
N LEU A 350 -21.82 -5.71 11.01
CA LEU A 350 -21.45 -7.06 11.41
C LEU A 350 -20.09 -7.08 12.12
N LEU A 351 -19.09 -6.41 11.56
CA LEU A 351 -17.74 -6.33 12.10
C LEU A 351 -17.75 -5.67 13.49
N LYS A 352 -18.42 -4.52 13.64
CA LYS A 352 -18.63 -3.86 14.94
C LYS A 352 -19.25 -4.83 15.96
N ARG A 353 -20.32 -5.53 15.59
CA ARG A 353 -20.99 -6.50 16.47
C ARG A 353 -20.05 -7.63 16.90
N LEU A 354 -19.29 -8.22 15.96
CA LEU A 354 -18.34 -9.30 16.26
C LEU A 354 -17.22 -8.84 17.19
N LEU A 355 -16.69 -7.64 16.98
CA LEU A 355 -15.65 -7.05 17.83
C LEU A 355 -16.17 -6.79 19.24
N ILE A 356 -17.37 -6.21 19.37
CA ILE A 356 -18.01 -5.97 20.67
C ILE A 356 -18.31 -7.27 21.41
N MET A 357 -18.70 -8.33 20.69
CA MET A 357 -18.97 -9.67 21.25
C MET A 357 -17.69 -10.49 21.53
N GLY A 358 -16.50 -9.99 21.17
CA GLY A 358 -15.23 -10.69 21.38
C GLY A 358 -14.97 -11.85 20.40
N HIS A 359 -15.68 -11.91 19.28
CA HIS A 359 -15.52 -12.95 18.25
C HIS A 359 -14.39 -12.61 17.26
N TYR A 360 -13.17 -12.40 17.75
CA TYR A 360 -12.04 -11.89 16.95
C TYR A 360 -11.62 -12.81 15.79
N ALA A 361 -11.71 -14.13 15.98
CA ALA A 361 -11.41 -15.09 14.92
C ALA A 361 -12.37 -14.95 13.71
N GLN A 362 -13.63 -14.59 13.98
CA GLN A 362 -14.63 -14.32 12.95
C GLN A 362 -14.43 -12.94 12.33
N ALA A 363 -14.08 -11.93 13.14
CA ALA A 363 -13.75 -10.59 12.65
C ALA A 363 -12.55 -10.61 11.67
N ASN A 364 -11.56 -11.49 11.89
CA ASN A 364 -10.43 -11.66 10.96
C ASN A 364 -10.84 -12.09 9.54
N LEU A 365 -11.99 -12.76 9.38
CA LEU A 365 -12.51 -13.14 8.06
C LEU A 365 -13.10 -11.94 7.28
N LEU A 366 -13.31 -10.81 7.95
CA LEU A 366 -13.81 -9.55 7.39
C LEU A 366 -12.68 -8.52 7.20
N SER A 367 -11.44 -8.98 7.01
CA SER A 367 -10.27 -8.11 6.80
C SER A 367 -10.44 -7.11 5.65
N SER A 368 -11.20 -7.47 4.60
CA SER A 368 -11.57 -6.57 3.51
C SER A 368 -12.29 -5.29 3.96
N PHE A 369 -12.92 -5.30 5.14
CA PHE A 369 -13.74 -4.20 5.67
C PHE A 369 -13.11 -3.48 6.85
N TYR A 370 -11.82 -3.71 7.16
CA TYR A 370 -11.17 -3.01 8.28
C TYR A 370 -11.15 -1.49 8.11
N HIS A 371 -11.04 -1.02 6.86
CA HIS A 371 -11.06 0.41 6.53
C HIS A 371 -12.41 1.10 6.84
N THR A 372 -13.50 0.36 7.02
CA THR A 372 -14.81 0.93 7.37
C THR A 372 -14.98 1.12 8.88
N LEU A 373 -14.04 0.63 9.70
CA LEU A 373 -14.13 0.80 11.15
C LEU A 373 -13.91 2.24 11.58
N PRO A 374 -14.77 2.80 12.44
CA PRO A 374 -14.59 4.16 12.92
C PRO A 374 -13.44 4.24 13.92
N HIS A 375 -12.72 5.36 13.90
CA HIS A 375 -11.68 5.66 14.88
C HIS A 375 -12.18 5.64 16.33
N SER A 376 -13.48 5.80 16.56
CA SER A 376 -14.12 5.71 17.90
C SER A 376 -14.05 4.31 18.53
N MET A 377 -13.64 3.28 17.78
CA MET A 377 -13.50 1.91 18.31
C MET A 377 -12.40 1.80 19.36
N MET A 378 -11.30 2.56 19.20
CA MET A 378 -10.23 2.59 20.21
C MET A 378 -10.71 3.21 21.54
N PRO A 379 -11.30 4.43 21.56
CA PRO A 379 -11.98 4.97 22.73
C PRO A 379 -12.99 4.03 23.39
N TYR A 380 -13.76 3.27 22.60
CA TYR A 380 -14.69 2.26 23.10
C TYR A 380 -13.96 1.13 23.84
N ALA A 381 -12.88 0.60 23.25
CA ALA A 381 -12.07 -0.47 23.83
C ALA A 381 -11.42 -0.05 25.17
N LEU A 382 -10.93 1.20 25.22
CA LEU A 382 -10.35 1.81 26.42
C LEU A 382 -11.41 1.97 27.54
N THR A 383 -12.56 2.58 27.22
CA THR A 383 -13.62 2.86 28.20
C THR A 383 -14.23 1.59 28.81
N HIS A 384 -14.29 0.50 28.04
CA HIS A 384 -14.86 -0.78 28.48
C HIS A 384 -13.80 -1.80 28.93
N ASN A 385 -12.52 -1.39 29.00
CA ASN A 385 -11.38 -2.22 29.35
C ASN A 385 -11.38 -3.58 28.62
N LYS A 386 -11.29 -3.54 27.29
CA LYS A 386 -11.30 -4.70 26.40
C LYS A 386 -9.91 -4.95 25.82
N PRO A 387 -8.99 -5.64 26.54
CA PRO A 387 -7.61 -5.82 26.10
C PRO A 387 -7.49 -6.57 24.77
N GLU A 388 -8.33 -7.57 24.52
CA GLU A 388 -8.29 -8.33 23.27
C GLU A 388 -8.74 -7.51 22.07
N LEU A 389 -9.65 -6.54 22.27
CA LEU A 389 -10.06 -5.61 21.22
C LEU A 389 -8.93 -4.65 20.88
N ILE A 390 -8.21 -4.12 21.89
CA ILE A 390 -7.02 -3.30 21.67
C ILE A 390 -5.97 -4.09 20.89
N ASN A 391 -5.70 -5.33 21.31
CA ASN A 391 -4.76 -6.21 20.61
C ASN A 391 -5.17 -6.42 19.15
N PHE A 392 -6.47 -6.64 18.89
CA PHE A 392 -6.98 -6.79 17.54
C PHE A 392 -6.77 -5.54 16.68
N LEU A 393 -7.05 -4.36 17.22
CA LEU A 393 -6.91 -3.08 16.50
C LEU A 393 -5.45 -2.78 16.15
N LEU A 394 -4.53 -3.00 17.10
CA LEU A 394 -3.10 -2.75 16.91
C LEU A 394 -2.46 -3.79 15.98
N LYS A 395 -2.70 -5.09 16.23
CA LYS A 395 -2.12 -6.18 15.43
C LYS A 395 -2.49 -6.10 13.94
N ASN A 396 -3.72 -5.67 13.65
CA ASN A 396 -4.20 -5.53 12.28
C ASN A 396 -3.93 -4.13 11.68
N LYS A 397 -3.15 -3.27 12.35
CA LYS A 397 -2.85 -1.88 11.94
C LYS A 397 -4.09 -1.04 11.60
N ILE A 398 -5.22 -1.34 12.26
CA ILE A 398 -6.45 -0.55 12.13
C ILE A 398 -6.28 0.80 12.84
N VAL A 399 -5.52 0.78 13.92
CA VAL A 399 -5.14 1.95 14.71
C VAL A 399 -3.62 1.94 14.87
N PRO A 400 -2.93 3.08 14.73
CA PRO A 400 -1.48 3.16 14.94
C PRO A 400 -1.10 2.80 16.37
N LEU A 401 0.13 2.29 16.54
CA LEU A 401 0.70 1.92 17.84
C LEU A 401 0.80 3.13 18.79
N ASN A 402 1.12 4.30 18.23
CA ASN A 402 1.24 5.55 18.97
C ASN A 402 -0.05 6.37 18.82
N TYR A 403 -1.21 5.76 19.09
CA TYR A 403 -2.49 6.46 19.05
C TYR A 403 -2.51 7.60 20.09
N LYS A 404 -2.52 8.83 19.59
CA LYS A 404 -2.35 10.07 20.37
C LYS A 404 -3.52 11.03 20.16
N ASN A 405 -3.66 12.01 21.06
CA ASN A 405 -4.58 13.14 20.95
C ASN A 405 -6.05 12.76 20.70
N PHE A 406 -6.63 11.97 21.60
CA PHE A 406 -8.02 11.53 21.52
C PHE A 406 -8.85 12.02 22.71
N VAL A 407 -10.17 12.02 22.54
CA VAL A 407 -11.12 12.55 23.54
C VAL A 407 -12.05 11.44 24.01
N ILE A 408 -12.19 11.28 25.33
CA ILE A 408 -13.17 10.39 25.97
C ILE A 408 -13.93 11.21 27.01
N LYS A 409 -15.27 11.28 26.87
CA LYS A 409 -16.14 12.05 27.78
C LYS A 409 -15.65 13.48 28.02
N GLU A 410 -15.28 14.18 26.93
CA GLU A 410 -14.76 15.56 26.93
C GLU A 410 -13.36 15.75 27.52
N THR A 411 -12.74 14.71 28.08
CA THR A 411 -11.35 14.75 28.53
C THR A 411 -10.41 14.43 27.39
N HIS A 412 -9.41 15.29 27.17
CA HIS A 412 -8.34 15.07 26.21
C HIS A 412 -7.21 14.23 26.81
N TYR A 413 -6.79 13.21 26.07
CA TYR A 413 -5.67 12.34 26.43
C TYR A 413 -4.60 12.45 25.36
N ASN A 414 -3.35 12.62 25.81
CA ASN A 414 -2.23 12.78 24.89
C ASN A 414 -1.80 11.43 24.31
N SER A 415 -2.04 10.33 25.02
CA SER A 415 -1.65 8.99 24.61
C SER A 415 -2.49 7.89 25.27
N LEU A 416 -2.27 6.65 24.84
CA LEU A 416 -2.92 5.48 25.43
C LEU A 416 -2.49 5.28 26.89
N PHE A 417 -1.20 5.47 27.24
CA PHE A 417 -0.77 5.34 28.63
C PHE A 417 -1.30 6.49 29.50
N ASP A 418 -1.38 7.73 28.98
CA ASP A 418 -1.99 8.87 29.69
C ASP A 418 -3.44 8.57 30.10
N PHE A 419 -4.21 7.87 29.26
CA PHE A 419 -5.54 7.40 29.65
C PHE A 419 -5.51 6.48 30.87
N TYR A 420 -4.63 5.47 30.87
CA TYR A 420 -4.57 4.48 31.96
C TYR A 420 -4.06 5.07 33.27
N PHE A 421 -3.02 5.91 33.22
CA PHE A 421 -2.40 6.50 34.40
C PHE A 421 -3.28 7.55 35.08
N ARG A 422 -4.19 8.20 34.33
CA ARG A 422 -5.18 9.14 34.90
C ARG A 422 -6.39 8.46 35.54
N GLN A 423 -6.54 7.14 35.44
CA GLN A 423 -7.62 6.42 36.12
C GLN A 423 -7.32 6.24 37.61
N GLU A 424 -8.37 6.09 38.41
CA GLU A 424 -8.26 5.79 39.84
C GLU A 424 -7.46 4.49 40.08
N PRO A 425 -6.64 4.38 41.15
CA PRO A 425 -5.78 3.22 41.39
C PRO A 425 -6.51 1.87 41.40
N THR A 426 -7.76 1.84 41.85
CA THR A 426 -8.62 0.65 41.83
C THR A 426 -9.01 0.22 40.41
N GLN A 427 -9.17 1.17 39.49
CA GLN A 427 -9.44 0.91 38.08
C GLN A 427 -8.17 0.52 37.32
N GLN A 428 -7.02 1.13 37.67
CA GLN A 428 -5.72 0.76 37.10
C GLN A 428 -5.42 -0.73 37.27
N LEU A 429 -5.71 -1.31 38.45
CA LEU A 429 -5.54 -2.74 38.71
C LEU A 429 -6.35 -3.63 37.75
N LEU A 430 -7.52 -3.17 37.29
CA LEU A 430 -8.35 -3.90 36.33
C LEU A 430 -7.80 -3.77 34.89
N MET A 431 -6.97 -2.75 34.62
CA MET A 431 -6.46 -2.41 33.29
C MET A 431 -5.05 -2.99 33.00
N ILE A 432 -4.50 -3.81 33.90
CA ILE A 432 -3.18 -4.43 33.75
C ILE A 432 -3.06 -5.22 32.43
N ASP A 433 -4.09 -5.99 32.07
CA ASP A 433 -4.10 -6.78 30.84
C ASP A 433 -4.07 -5.90 29.58
N SER A 434 -4.66 -4.71 29.65
CA SER A 434 -4.66 -3.75 28.55
C SER A 434 -3.27 -3.13 28.36
N ILE A 435 -2.57 -2.79 29.44
CA ILE A 435 -1.17 -2.32 29.36
C ILE A 435 -0.22 -3.45 28.91
N ASP A 436 -0.44 -4.67 29.38
CA ASP A 436 0.31 -5.85 28.90
C ASP A 436 0.21 -6.00 27.38
N VAL A 437 -0.99 -5.85 26.82
CA VAL A 437 -1.22 -5.85 25.37
C VAL A 437 -0.46 -4.73 24.66
N LEU A 438 -0.43 -3.51 25.22
CA LEU A 438 0.31 -2.39 24.61
C LEU A 438 1.82 -2.68 24.57
N ILE A 439 2.39 -3.12 25.69
CA ILE A 439 3.81 -3.46 25.78
C ILE A 439 4.15 -4.59 24.79
N LYS A 440 3.31 -5.63 24.72
CA LYS A 440 3.49 -6.76 23.78
C LYS A 440 3.46 -6.34 22.30
N ASN A 441 2.66 -5.33 21.97
CA ASN A 441 2.59 -4.81 20.61
C ASN A 441 3.68 -3.77 20.32
N GLY A 442 4.55 -3.45 21.29
CA GLY A 442 5.70 -2.57 21.09
C GLY A 442 5.46 -1.10 21.43
N SER A 443 4.38 -0.75 22.14
CA SER A 443 4.19 0.62 22.64
C SER A 443 5.26 0.96 23.69
N SER A 444 5.99 2.05 23.47
CA SER A 444 7.09 2.46 24.34
C SER A 444 6.61 3.23 25.57
N LEU A 445 6.87 2.69 26.76
CA LEU A 445 6.67 3.38 28.04
C LEU A 445 7.75 4.42 28.35
N LEU A 446 8.80 4.46 27.53
CA LEU A 446 9.98 5.31 27.73
C LEU A 446 9.75 6.71 27.15
N MET A 447 9.01 6.81 26.05
CA MET A 447 8.78 8.07 25.34
C MET A 447 7.69 8.94 25.93
N GLU A 448 6.64 8.33 26.46
CA GLU A 448 5.45 9.06 26.86
C GLU A 448 5.62 9.65 28.27
N ILE A 449 5.55 10.98 28.33
CA ILE A 449 5.73 11.76 29.55
C ILE A 449 4.37 12.06 30.18
N ASP A 450 4.24 11.75 31.47
CA ASP A 450 3.07 12.14 32.25
C ASP A 450 3.05 13.66 32.48
N SER A 451 1.90 14.26 32.23
CA SER A 451 1.71 15.71 32.30
C SER A 451 1.75 16.25 33.73
N ASN A 452 1.49 15.41 34.73
CA ASN A 452 1.49 15.82 36.14
C ASN A 452 2.90 15.75 36.76
N THR A 453 3.62 14.65 36.51
CA THR A 453 4.94 14.40 37.09
C THR A 453 6.07 14.97 36.24
N GLY A 454 5.89 15.08 34.92
CA GLY A 454 6.94 15.42 33.97
C GLY A 454 7.95 14.29 33.77
N LEU A 455 7.56 13.04 34.07
CA LEU A 455 8.41 11.86 33.97
C LEU A 455 7.86 10.84 32.96
N PRO A 456 8.72 10.04 32.33
CA PRO A 456 8.28 8.89 31.54
C PRO A 456 7.47 7.91 32.40
N PHE A 457 6.42 7.31 31.85
CA PHE A 457 5.59 6.33 32.57
C PHE A 457 6.41 5.16 33.13
N ALA A 458 7.44 4.71 32.41
CA ALA A 458 8.39 3.71 32.90
C ALA A 458 9.09 4.14 34.21
N ALA A 459 9.48 5.41 34.34
CA ALA A 459 10.13 5.92 35.54
C ALA A 459 9.17 5.94 36.73
N ILE A 460 7.92 6.35 36.52
CA ILE A 460 6.87 6.37 37.57
C ILE A 460 6.67 4.96 38.15
N ILE A 461 6.53 3.95 37.28
CA ILE A 461 6.37 2.55 37.72
C ILE A 461 7.60 2.05 38.50
N LEU A 462 8.81 2.52 38.17
CA LEU A 462 10.05 2.09 38.83
C LEU A 462 10.31 2.81 40.15
N LEU A 463 9.90 4.08 40.27
CA LEU A 463 9.99 4.86 41.51
C LEU A 463 9.01 4.36 42.57
N GLU A 464 7.89 3.77 42.14
CA GLU A 464 6.87 3.23 43.02
C GLU A 464 6.85 1.69 42.97
N PRO A 465 7.55 0.98 43.90
CA PRO A 465 7.64 -0.48 43.87
C PRO A 465 6.29 -1.21 43.95
N LYS A 466 5.24 -0.52 44.44
CA LYS A 466 3.88 -1.04 44.58
C LYS A 466 2.93 -0.53 43.50
N HIS A 467 3.45 0.06 42.42
CA HIS A 467 2.62 0.60 41.34
C HIS A 467 1.78 -0.52 40.68
N PRO A 468 0.47 -0.32 40.42
CA PRO A 468 -0.41 -1.34 39.82
C PRO A 468 0.13 -1.96 38.53
N PHE A 469 0.71 -1.14 37.65
CA PHE A 469 1.28 -1.59 36.36
C PHE A 469 2.66 -2.24 36.44
N ARG A 470 3.26 -2.38 37.63
CA ARG A 470 4.52 -3.10 37.81
C ARG A 470 4.43 -4.55 37.29
N MET A 471 3.28 -5.19 37.51
CA MET A 471 3.02 -6.54 37.03
C MET A 471 3.05 -6.66 35.50
N ALA A 472 2.65 -5.61 34.76
CA ALA A 472 2.68 -5.63 33.31
C ALA A 472 4.12 -5.59 32.76
N LEU A 473 5.03 -4.88 33.44
CA LEU A 473 6.47 -4.93 33.13
C LEU A 473 7.03 -6.33 33.41
N GLU A 474 6.67 -6.93 34.54
CA GLU A 474 7.15 -8.27 34.93
C GLU A 474 6.68 -9.37 33.97
N ARG A 475 5.45 -9.29 33.45
CA ARG A 475 4.94 -10.19 32.41
C ARG A 475 5.69 -10.06 31.08
N ASN A 476 6.25 -8.88 30.80
CA ASN A 476 7.04 -8.57 29.61
C ASN A 476 8.52 -8.35 29.95
N ALA A 477 9.04 -9.09 30.95
CA ALA A 477 10.37 -8.84 31.49
C ALA A 477 11.48 -8.92 30.44
N GLY A 478 11.36 -9.83 29.47
CA GLY A 478 12.36 -10.00 28.40
C GLY A 478 12.59 -8.75 27.54
N ILE A 479 11.58 -7.90 27.37
CA ILE A 479 11.70 -6.64 26.63
C ILE A 479 11.76 -5.40 27.54
N THR A 480 11.55 -5.57 28.85
CA THR A 480 11.53 -4.47 29.84
C THR A 480 12.55 -4.70 30.97
N ILE A 481 12.13 -5.21 32.13
CA ILE A 481 12.91 -5.18 33.38
C ILE A 481 14.09 -6.16 33.43
N ASN A 482 14.13 -7.17 32.55
CA ASN A 482 15.28 -8.06 32.37
C ASN A 482 16.11 -7.68 31.13
N ASN A 483 15.79 -6.56 30.48
CA ASN A 483 16.53 -6.06 29.33
C ASN A 483 17.47 -4.92 29.77
N PRO A 484 18.81 -5.08 29.66
CA PRO A 484 19.76 -4.00 29.95
C PRO A 484 19.50 -2.72 29.12
N MET A 485 19.05 -2.86 27.88
CA MET A 485 18.79 -1.72 26.99
C MET A 485 17.65 -0.85 27.46
N PHE A 486 16.60 -1.44 28.04
CA PHE A 486 15.47 -0.69 28.61
C PHE A 486 15.95 0.32 29.67
N TYR A 487 16.85 -0.10 30.56
CA TYR A 487 17.42 0.79 31.58
C TYR A 487 18.40 1.82 31.01
N LYS A 488 19.20 1.44 29.99
CA LYS A 488 20.12 2.36 29.32
C LYS A 488 19.35 3.50 28.65
N GLN A 489 18.32 3.16 27.86
CA GLN A 489 17.46 4.13 27.18
C GLN A 489 16.71 5.01 28.17
N LEU A 490 16.14 4.42 29.23
CA LEU A 490 15.49 5.19 30.29
C LEU A 490 16.46 6.19 30.94
N ASN A 491 17.68 5.77 31.24
CA ASN A 491 18.69 6.67 31.82
C ASN A 491 19.02 7.85 30.90
N GLN A 492 19.12 7.64 29.58
CA GLN A 492 19.36 8.73 28.63
C GLN A 492 18.24 9.77 28.65
N ILE A 493 16.97 9.31 28.69
CA ILE A 493 15.80 10.20 28.76
C ILE A 493 15.80 10.97 30.08
N LEU A 494 16.03 10.29 31.20
CA LEU A 494 16.07 10.91 32.53
C LEU A 494 17.20 11.95 32.65
N GLN A 495 18.36 11.66 32.07
CA GLN A 495 19.48 12.60 32.03
C GLN A 495 19.14 13.85 31.19
N ALA A 496 18.53 13.66 30.02
CA ALA A 496 18.08 14.76 29.18
C ALA A 496 17.03 15.65 29.90
N LEU A 497 16.13 15.05 30.69
CA LEU A 497 15.14 15.80 31.49
C LEU A 497 15.77 16.64 32.60
N ILE A 498 16.72 16.08 33.36
CA ILE A 498 17.40 16.83 34.44
C ILE A 498 18.28 17.95 33.87
N ALA A 499 18.84 17.76 32.67
CA ALA A 499 19.67 18.78 32.01
C ALA A 499 18.89 20.05 31.63
N GLN A 500 17.56 20.01 31.61
CA GLN A 500 16.73 21.19 31.32
C GLN A 500 16.81 22.20 32.48
N SER A 501 17.18 23.45 32.14
CA SER A 501 17.38 24.54 33.10
C SER A 501 16.18 24.86 34.00
N SER A 502 14.97 24.47 33.60
CA SER A 502 13.72 24.66 34.33
C SER A 502 13.32 23.52 35.27
N TYR A 503 14.11 22.44 35.37
CA TYR A 503 13.72 21.24 36.13
C TYR A 503 13.90 21.41 37.66
N PRO A 504 12.90 21.02 38.50
CA PRO A 504 13.01 21.16 39.95
C PRO A 504 14.17 20.35 40.58
N LYS A 505 15.02 21.01 41.39
CA LYS A 505 16.21 20.38 42.02
C LYS A 505 15.87 19.20 42.95
N GLU A 506 14.72 19.24 43.62
CA GLU A 506 14.26 18.16 44.51
C GLU A 506 13.97 16.89 43.71
N LYS A 507 13.18 17.00 42.63
CA LYS A 507 12.91 15.89 41.70
C LYS A 507 14.17 15.38 41.01
N ALA A 508 15.11 16.26 40.68
CA ALA A 508 16.39 15.86 40.09
C ALA A 508 17.19 14.90 40.99
N THR A 509 17.09 15.02 42.32
CA THR A 509 17.78 14.12 43.26
C THR A 509 17.18 12.71 43.23
N GLU A 510 15.85 12.60 43.21
CA GLU A 510 15.13 11.33 43.11
C GLU A 510 15.44 10.60 41.81
N ILE A 511 15.43 11.33 40.69
CA ILE A 511 15.78 10.77 39.37
C ILE A 511 17.24 10.32 39.33
N ASN A 512 18.17 11.09 39.91
CA ASN A 512 19.56 10.67 39.99
C ASN A 512 19.74 9.37 40.79
N ASN A 513 18.99 9.20 41.88
CA ASN A 513 18.97 7.93 42.61
C ASN A 513 18.45 6.77 41.75
N LEU A 514 17.38 6.99 40.98
CA LEU A 514 16.86 5.99 40.03
C LEU A 514 17.90 5.64 38.95
N ILE A 515 18.59 6.63 38.39
CA ILE A 515 19.66 6.41 37.40
C ILE A 515 20.77 5.52 38.01
N GLN A 516 21.17 5.77 39.26
CA GLN A 516 22.17 4.94 39.94
C GLN A 516 21.67 3.51 40.21
N GLN A 517 20.41 3.34 40.61
CA GLN A 517 19.79 2.02 40.75
C GLN A 517 19.75 1.27 39.42
N ASN A 518 19.38 1.95 38.33
CA ASN A 518 19.36 1.40 36.98
C ASN A 518 20.76 0.97 36.53
N LYS A 519 21.82 1.76 36.81
CA LYS A 519 23.21 1.37 36.56
C LYS A 519 23.60 0.09 37.29
N GLY A 520 23.18 -0.06 38.55
CA GLY A 520 23.35 -1.31 39.31
C GLY A 520 22.68 -2.50 38.62
N LYS A 521 21.43 -2.34 38.15
CA LYS A 521 20.71 -3.40 37.42
C LYS A 521 21.33 -3.75 36.07
N ILE A 522 21.79 -2.76 35.31
CA ILE A 522 22.50 -2.97 34.04
C ILE A 522 23.72 -3.87 34.27
N ASN A 523 24.52 -3.58 35.30
CA ASN A 523 25.71 -4.38 35.63
C ASN A 523 25.36 -5.81 36.06
N LEU A 524 24.26 -6.00 36.80
CA LEU A 524 23.77 -7.32 37.20
C LEU A 524 23.30 -8.16 35.99
N LEU A 525 22.59 -7.52 35.06
CA LEU A 525 22.05 -8.17 33.85
C LEU A 525 23.10 -8.36 32.74
N ALA A 526 24.21 -7.62 32.77
CA ALA A 526 25.31 -7.75 31.81
C ALA A 526 26.29 -8.90 32.11
N MET A 527 26.10 -9.61 33.23
CA MET A 527 26.90 -10.80 33.55
C MET A 527 26.51 -11.95 32.59
N PRO A 528 27.48 -12.59 31.89
CA PRO A 528 27.18 -13.58 30.87
C PRO A 528 26.53 -14.83 31.48
N THR A 529 25.29 -15.12 31.09
CA THR A 529 24.66 -16.43 31.33
C THR A 529 25.23 -17.46 30.35
N PRO A 530 25.53 -18.70 30.79
CA PRO A 530 26.16 -19.73 29.96
C PRO A 530 25.24 -20.38 28.90
N SER A 531 24.10 -19.78 28.61
CA SER A 531 23.21 -20.20 27.52
C SER A 531 23.55 -19.39 26.27
N GLY A 532 24.01 -20.08 25.22
CA GLY A 532 24.34 -19.51 23.91
C GLY A 532 23.14 -18.92 23.18
N GLU A 533 22.59 -17.82 23.69
CA GLU A 533 21.77 -16.92 22.91
C GLU A 533 22.71 -16.08 22.02
N PRO A 534 22.39 -15.94 20.72
CA PRO A 534 23.22 -15.18 19.81
C PRO A 534 23.37 -13.75 20.32
N SER A 535 24.61 -13.26 20.31
CA SER A 535 24.95 -11.88 20.63
C SER A 535 24.01 -10.93 19.89
N LEU A 536 23.39 -10.00 20.63
CA LEU A 536 22.47 -8.98 20.12
C LEU A 536 23.07 -8.25 18.90
N MET A 537 24.39 -8.11 18.87
CA MET A 537 25.17 -7.48 17.80
C MET A 537 25.05 -8.19 16.44
N GLN A 538 24.91 -9.53 16.43
CA GLN A 538 24.70 -10.33 15.20
C GLN A 538 23.25 -10.34 14.71
N LEU A 539 22.27 -10.10 15.60
CA LEU A 539 20.86 -9.92 15.20
C LEU A 539 20.61 -8.52 14.61
N THR A 540 21.44 -7.53 14.94
CA THR A 540 21.19 -6.11 14.64
C THR A 540 21.96 -5.56 13.43
N GLU A 541 23.17 -6.05 13.13
CA GLU A 541 23.77 -5.80 11.80
C GLU A 541 22.86 -6.36 10.69
N ASP A 542 22.28 -7.54 10.96
CA ASP A 542 21.27 -8.17 10.12
C ASP A 542 19.95 -7.36 10.08
N MET A 543 19.63 -6.51 11.07
CA MET A 543 18.43 -5.64 11.06
C MET A 543 18.60 -4.34 10.29
N THR A 544 19.80 -3.74 10.31
CA THR A 544 20.09 -2.50 9.57
C THR A 544 20.14 -2.79 8.06
N ASP A 545 20.64 -3.97 7.68
CA ASP A 545 20.57 -4.50 6.32
C ASP A 545 19.15 -5.03 5.98
N LYS A 546 18.41 -5.62 6.93
CA LYS A 546 16.97 -5.92 6.73
C LYS A 546 16.13 -4.67 6.51
N LEU A 547 16.44 -3.53 7.15
CA LEU A 547 15.68 -2.28 6.96
C LEU A 547 15.86 -1.70 5.55
N LYS A 548 17.03 -1.86 4.93
CA LYS A 548 17.20 -1.60 3.49
C LYS A 548 16.35 -2.55 2.62
N ALA A 549 15.97 -3.72 3.15
CA ALA A 549 15.08 -4.73 2.55
C ALA A 549 13.62 -4.73 3.08
N THR A 550 13.17 -3.68 3.80
CA THR A 550 11.80 -3.63 4.36
C THR A 550 10.75 -3.01 3.45
N LEU A 551 11.15 -2.40 2.33
CA LEU A 551 10.18 -1.79 1.42
C LEU A 551 9.24 -2.85 0.82
N GLY A 552 9.79 -3.99 0.39
CA GLY A 552 9.02 -5.10 -0.14
C GLY A 552 8.13 -5.75 0.92
N GLU A 553 8.62 -5.95 2.14
CA GLU A 553 7.83 -6.58 3.21
C GLU A 553 6.63 -5.74 3.65
N GLU A 554 6.83 -4.45 3.85
CA GLU A 554 5.74 -3.56 4.21
C GLU A 554 4.77 -3.34 3.06
N PHE A 555 5.26 -3.22 1.83
CA PHE A 555 4.36 -3.11 0.68
C PHE A 555 3.54 -4.39 0.46
N VAL A 556 4.13 -5.56 0.66
CA VAL A 556 3.39 -6.82 0.67
C VAL A 556 2.35 -6.82 1.79
N ASN A 557 2.69 -6.35 2.99
CA ASN A 557 1.71 -6.21 4.08
C ASN A 557 0.58 -5.23 3.71
N ASP A 558 0.89 -4.07 3.11
CA ASP A 558 -0.11 -3.11 2.64
C ASP A 558 -1.03 -3.73 1.57
N LEU A 559 -0.49 -4.54 0.65
CA LEU A 559 -1.27 -5.29 -0.33
C LEU A 559 -2.13 -6.37 0.32
N LEU A 560 -1.63 -7.07 1.35
CA LEU A 560 -2.39 -8.11 2.07
C LEU A 560 -3.60 -7.56 2.80
N PHE A 561 -3.54 -6.30 3.24
CA PHE A 561 -4.64 -5.58 3.89
C PHE A 561 -5.41 -4.66 2.93
N ASP A 562 -5.04 -4.60 1.64
CA ASP A 562 -5.83 -3.87 0.65
C ASP A 562 -7.23 -4.51 0.53
N PRO A 563 -8.31 -3.71 0.61
CA PRO A 563 -9.66 -4.25 0.71
C PRO A 563 -10.06 -5.07 -0.53
N GLU A 564 -9.58 -4.69 -1.71
CA GLU A 564 -9.89 -5.41 -2.95
C GLU A 564 -9.08 -6.70 -3.04
N ILE A 565 -7.77 -6.64 -2.77
CA ILE A 565 -6.90 -7.82 -2.81
C ILE A 565 -7.34 -8.84 -1.77
N ALA A 566 -7.69 -8.40 -0.56
CA ALA A 566 -8.21 -9.26 0.49
C ALA A 566 -9.54 -9.92 0.10
N ALA A 567 -10.46 -9.16 -0.51
CA ALA A 567 -11.76 -9.68 -0.95
C ALA A 567 -11.60 -10.69 -2.09
N LEU A 568 -10.77 -10.38 -3.10
CA LEU A 568 -10.47 -11.27 -4.22
C LEU A 568 -9.76 -12.54 -3.76
N ARG A 569 -8.83 -12.44 -2.81
CA ARG A 569 -8.16 -13.61 -2.21
C ARG A 569 -9.15 -14.55 -1.54
N ILE A 570 -10.07 -14.02 -0.74
CA ILE A 570 -11.11 -14.83 -0.08
C ILE A 570 -12.03 -15.47 -1.13
N LEU A 571 -12.40 -14.72 -2.17
CA LEU A 571 -13.20 -15.25 -3.29
C LEU A 571 -12.45 -16.39 -4.04
N ILE A 572 -11.16 -16.22 -4.31
CA ILE A 572 -10.31 -17.26 -4.92
C ILE A 572 -10.30 -18.51 -4.05
N GLN A 573 -10.07 -18.37 -2.75
CA GLN A 573 -10.03 -19.51 -1.82
C GLN A 573 -11.35 -20.28 -1.80
N GLU A 574 -12.49 -19.58 -1.76
CA GLU A 574 -13.81 -20.22 -1.76
C GLU A 574 -14.11 -20.92 -3.11
N ARG A 575 -13.86 -20.26 -4.24
CA ARG A 575 -14.07 -20.87 -5.57
C ARG A 575 -13.10 -22.03 -5.82
N GLN A 576 -11.86 -21.92 -5.36
CA GLN A 576 -10.88 -22.99 -5.41
C GLN A 576 -11.35 -24.19 -4.59
N ALA A 577 -11.81 -23.97 -3.35
CA ALA A 577 -12.34 -25.05 -2.52
C ALA A 577 -13.53 -25.77 -3.19
N ALA A 578 -14.45 -25.01 -3.78
CA ALA A 578 -15.58 -25.56 -4.55
C ALA A 578 -15.13 -26.37 -5.78
N LEU A 579 -14.10 -25.90 -6.50
CA LEU A 579 -13.52 -26.59 -7.65
C LEU A 579 -12.79 -27.88 -7.23
N LEU A 580 -12.01 -27.86 -6.15
CA LEU A 580 -11.26 -29.02 -5.65
C LEU A 580 -12.18 -30.20 -5.27
N LEU A 581 -13.41 -29.92 -4.82
CA LEU A 581 -14.43 -30.95 -4.57
C LEU A 581 -14.89 -31.65 -5.85
N LYS A 582 -14.87 -30.96 -6.99
CA LYS A 582 -15.30 -31.48 -8.30
C LYS A 582 -14.16 -32.20 -9.06
N LEU A 583 -12.92 -32.06 -8.59
CA LEU A 583 -11.71 -32.57 -9.28
C LEU A 583 -11.19 -33.90 -8.69
N PRO A 584 -10.60 -34.76 -9.54
CA PRO A 584 -9.89 -35.94 -9.11
C PRO A 584 -8.60 -35.58 -8.35
N THR A 585 -8.17 -36.44 -7.42
CA THR A 585 -7.04 -36.17 -6.51
C THR A 585 -5.74 -35.79 -7.22
N SER A 586 -5.48 -36.36 -8.40
CA SER A 586 -4.30 -36.06 -9.22
C SER A 586 -4.25 -34.62 -9.75
N ALA A 587 -5.41 -33.99 -10.00
CA ALA A 587 -5.50 -32.62 -10.50
C ALA A 587 -5.53 -31.56 -9.37
N ARG A 588 -5.68 -31.99 -8.11
CA ARG A 588 -5.79 -31.06 -6.97
C ARG A 588 -4.48 -30.34 -6.66
N ALA A 589 -3.34 -30.99 -6.86
CA ALA A 589 -2.04 -30.39 -6.61
C ALA A 589 -1.73 -29.27 -7.63
N GLU A 590 -2.02 -29.52 -8.91
CA GLU A 590 -1.85 -28.54 -10.00
C GLU A 590 -2.69 -27.29 -9.75
N VAL A 591 -3.99 -27.46 -9.45
CA VAL A 591 -4.89 -26.32 -9.16
C VAL A 591 -4.47 -25.55 -7.91
N ARG A 592 -3.94 -26.22 -6.87
CA ARG A 592 -3.39 -25.53 -5.69
C ARG A 592 -2.16 -24.70 -5.99
N GLN A 593 -1.33 -25.15 -6.93
CA GLN A 593 -0.14 -24.42 -7.33
C GLN A 593 -0.46 -23.25 -8.27
N GLU A 594 -1.39 -23.43 -9.22
CA GLU A 594 -1.83 -22.39 -10.16
C GLU A 594 -2.55 -21.21 -9.47
N THR A 595 -3.13 -21.43 -8.29
CA THR A 595 -3.90 -20.42 -7.53
C THR A 595 -3.14 -19.85 -6.33
N LYS A 596 -1.87 -20.27 -6.11
CA LYS A 596 -1.04 -19.75 -5.02
C LYS A 596 -0.49 -18.38 -5.40
N GLU A 597 -0.84 -17.36 -4.62
CA GLU A 597 -0.26 -16.02 -4.75
C GLU A 597 1.23 -16.05 -4.43
N ASN A 598 2.06 -15.41 -5.29
CA ASN A 598 3.51 -15.38 -5.13
C ASN A 598 3.98 -14.01 -4.64
N PHE A 599 3.54 -13.61 -3.44
CA PHE A 599 3.99 -12.38 -2.81
C PHE A 599 5.50 -12.36 -2.51
N GLU A 600 6.14 -13.54 -2.40
CA GLU A 600 7.59 -13.64 -2.23
C GLU A 600 8.37 -13.16 -3.46
N ALA A 601 7.88 -13.43 -4.68
CA ALA A 601 8.47 -12.88 -5.90
C ALA A 601 8.28 -11.35 -5.98
N ILE A 602 7.09 -10.85 -5.61
CA ILE A 602 6.83 -9.40 -5.55
C ILE A 602 7.73 -8.71 -4.53
N LYS A 603 7.93 -9.32 -3.36
CA LYS A 603 8.86 -8.83 -2.33
C LYS A 603 10.27 -8.69 -2.89
N LYS A 604 10.78 -9.74 -3.53
CA LYS A 604 12.12 -9.77 -4.11
C LYS A 604 12.30 -8.71 -5.21
N ASP A 605 11.37 -8.62 -6.15
CA ASP A 605 11.41 -7.65 -7.24
C ASP A 605 11.38 -6.19 -6.71
N LEU A 606 10.70 -5.95 -5.58
CA LEU A 606 10.62 -4.63 -4.94
C LEU A 606 11.88 -4.24 -4.18
N ASP A 607 12.52 -5.21 -3.52
CA ASP A 607 13.74 -4.97 -2.76
C ASP A 607 14.94 -4.66 -3.69
N GLU A 608 14.90 -5.16 -4.93
CA GLU A 608 15.92 -4.95 -5.98
C GLU A 608 15.84 -3.59 -6.69
N ILE A 609 14.77 -2.80 -6.54
CA ILE A 609 14.64 -1.51 -7.23
C ILE A 609 15.42 -0.41 -6.50
N GLU A 610 16.43 0.18 -7.16
CA GLU A 610 17.24 1.27 -6.61
C GLU A 610 16.68 2.67 -6.92
N ASN A 611 15.95 2.85 -8.05
CA ASN A 611 15.47 4.16 -8.50
C ASN A 611 14.11 4.56 -7.85
N VAL A 612 14.15 5.58 -7.00
CA VAL A 612 13.04 6.07 -6.14
C VAL A 612 11.85 6.63 -6.93
N ASP A 613 12.09 7.33 -8.05
CA ASP A 613 11.01 7.96 -8.83
C ASP A 613 10.18 6.92 -9.61
N LEU A 614 10.78 5.75 -9.89
CA LEU A 614 10.11 4.59 -10.50
C LEU A 614 9.23 3.84 -9.50
N ILE A 615 9.60 3.77 -8.21
CA ILE A 615 8.88 2.95 -7.22
C ILE A 615 7.44 3.42 -6.98
N LEU A 616 7.16 4.73 -7.02
CA LEU A 616 5.80 5.25 -6.81
C LEU A 616 4.85 4.99 -7.99
N SER A 617 5.35 5.01 -9.24
CA SER A 617 4.56 4.54 -10.38
C SER A 617 4.42 3.01 -10.33
N ILE A 618 5.46 2.31 -9.87
CA ILE A 618 5.45 0.86 -9.64
C ILE A 618 4.45 0.44 -8.56
N ARG A 619 4.20 1.21 -7.49
CA ARG A 619 3.23 0.80 -6.44
C ARG A 619 1.80 0.63 -6.97
N GLU A 620 1.28 1.64 -7.66
CA GLU A 620 -0.05 1.52 -8.30
C GLU A 620 -0.03 0.48 -9.42
N ASN A 621 1.05 0.41 -10.21
CA ASN A 621 1.18 -0.60 -11.27
C ASN A 621 1.22 -2.03 -10.72
N ILE A 622 1.96 -2.31 -9.64
CA ILE A 622 2.01 -3.62 -8.98
C ILE A 622 0.66 -3.91 -8.35
N ARG A 623 0.03 -2.96 -7.67
CA ARG A 623 -1.32 -3.15 -7.12
C ARG A 623 -2.30 -3.54 -8.24
N SER A 624 -2.34 -2.78 -9.33
CA SER A 624 -3.16 -3.10 -10.51
C SER A 624 -2.80 -4.46 -11.10
N ARG A 625 -1.51 -4.83 -11.15
CA ARG A 625 -1.04 -6.12 -11.63
C ARG A 625 -1.48 -7.27 -10.72
N VAL A 626 -1.41 -7.11 -9.39
CA VAL A 626 -1.88 -8.10 -8.41
C VAL A 626 -3.38 -8.30 -8.53
N ILE A 627 -4.15 -7.21 -8.61
CA ILE A 627 -5.60 -7.28 -8.86
C ILE A 627 -5.87 -8.00 -10.18
N GLN A 628 -5.17 -7.64 -11.26
CA GLN A 628 -5.35 -8.28 -12.56
C GLN A 628 -5.00 -9.77 -12.52
N GLN A 629 -3.92 -10.15 -11.83
CA GLN A 629 -3.51 -11.55 -11.66
C GLN A 629 -4.53 -12.35 -10.84
N GLN A 630 -5.12 -11.76 -9.80
CA GLN A 630 -6.21 -12.37 -9.04
C GLN A 630 -7.48 -12.51 -9.89
N LEU A 631 -7.83 -11.49 -10.69
CA LEU A 631 -8.95 -11.56 -11.63
C LEU A 631 -8.74 -12.67 -12.69
N ASP A 632 -7.52 -12.79 -13.21
CA ASP A 632 -7.16 -13.84 -14.17
C ASP A 632 -7.22 -15.22 -13.52
N THR A 633 -6.78 -15.34 -12.26
CA THR A 633 -6.93 -16.57 -11.46
C THR A 633 -8.41 -16.95 -11.29
N ILE A 634 -9.29 -16.00 -10.97
CA ILE A 634 -10.74 -16.21 -10.89
C ILE A 634 -11.31 -16.65 -12.24
N ASN A 635 -10.84 -16.08 -13.34
CA ASN A 635 -11.25 -16.46 -14.70
C ASN A 635 -10.78 -17.89 -15.04
N ILE A 636 -9.55 -18.27 -14.68
CA ILE A 636 -9.03 -19.64 -14.84
C ILE A 636 -9.89 -20.64 -14.06
N ILE A 637 -10.21 -20.35 -12.79
CA ILE A 637 -11.07 -21.21 -11.97
C ILE A 637 -12.44 -21.37 -12.63
N SER A 638 -13.04 -20.26 -13.10
CA SER A 638 -14.36 -20.27 -13.77
C SER A 638 -14.34 -21.09 -15.07
N LEU A 639 -13.29 -20.98 -15.87
CA LEU A 639 -13.10 -21.76 -17.10
C LEU A 639 -12.90 -23.25 -16.80
N ARG A 640 -12.18 -23.61 -15.74
CA ARG A 640 -12.02 -25.01 -15.30
C ARG A 640 -13.35 -25.59 -14.82
N GLU A 641 -14.16 -24.83 -14.07
CA GLU A 641 -15.50 -25.24 -13.68
C GLU A 641 -16.40 -25.48 -14.90
N GLU A 642 -16.39 -24.55 -15.86
CA GLU A 642 -17.14 -24.70 -17.11
C GLU A 642 -16.66 -25.93 -17.90
N LEU A 643 -15.35 -26.19 -17.96
CA LEU A 643 -14.79 -27.37 -18.61
C LEU A 643 -15.33 -28.67 -17.99
N ILE A 644 -15.38 -28.75 -16.66
CA ILE A 644 -15.93 -29.92 -15.96
C ILE A 644 -17.41 -30.10 -16.29
N GLN A 645 -18.19 -29.02 -16.32
CA GLN A 645 -19.61 -29.08 -16.68
C GLN A 645 -19.79 -29.56 -18.12
N VAL A 646 -19.06 -28.98 -19.08
CA VAL A 646 -19.11 -29.37 -20.49
C VAL A 646 -18.68 -30.83 -20.68
N GLN A 647 -17.62 -31.28 -20.01
CA GLN A 647 -17.18 -32.68 -20.08
C GLN A 647 -18.20 -33.65 -19.46
N THR A 648 -18.86 -33.25 -18.37
CA THR A 648 -19.94 -34.04 -17.76
C THR A 648 -21.14 -34.14 -18.71
N LEU A 649 -21.51 -33.03 -19.36
CA LEU A 649 -22.57 -33.01 -20.37
C LEU A 649 -22.23 -33.87 -21.59
N ILE A 650 -20.99 -33.84 -22.07
CA ILE A 650 -20.49 -34.69 -23.16
C ILE A 650 -20.59 -36.17 -22.78
N LYS A 651 -20.18 -36.55 -21.56
CA LYS A 651 -20.30 -37.92 -21.06
C LYS A 651 -21.76 -38.37 -20.90
N GLY A 652 -22.64 -37.44 -20.55
CA GLY A 652 -24.09 -37.69 -20.39
C GLY A 652 -24.89 -37.66 -21.69
N THR A 653 -24.34 -37.16 -22.82
CA THR A 653 -25.07 -37.13 -24.10
C THR A 653 -24.97 -38.48 -24.79
N VAL A 654 -26.07 -39.22 -24.84
CA VAL A 654 -26.16 -40.50 -25.55
C VAL A 654 -26.00 -40.28 -27.06
N LEU A 655 -24.99 -40.90 -27.67
CA LEU A 655 -24.82 -40.92 -29.12
C LEU A 655 -25.96 -41.75 -29.74
N HIS A 656 -26.95 -41.10 -30.35
CA HIS A 656 -27.96 -41.80 -31.14
C HIS A 656 -27.31 -42.38 -32.41
N GLN A 657 -27.23 -43.71 -32.47
CA GLN A 657 -26.72 -44.49 -33.61
C GLN A 657 -25.28 -44.13 -34.04
N GLY A 658 -24.39 -43.83 -33.08
CA GLY A 658 -22.98 -43.52 -33.35
C GLY A 658 -22.73 -42.21 -34.11
N LYS A 659 -23.78 -41.44 -34.42
CA LYS A 659 -23.66 -40.13 -35.09
C LYS A 659 -23.68 -39.01 -34.05
N ARG A 660 -22.68 -38.12 -34.13
CA ARG A 660 -22.56 -36.94 -33.27
C ARG A 660 -23.72 -35.98 -33.54
N ASN A 661 -24.58 -35.77 -32.54
CA ASN A 661 -25.64 -34.75 -32.61
C ASN A 661 -25.03 -33.34 -32.73
N LYS A 662 -25.77 -32.38 -33.30
CA LYS A 662 -25.39 -30.97 -33.41
C LYS A 662 -25.05 -30.37 -32.04
N GLU A 663 -25.74 -30.78 -30.98
CA GLU A 663 -25.46 -30.38 -29.59
C GLU A 663 -24.12 -30.93 -29.10
N TYR A 664 -23.82 -32.20 -29.37
CA TYR A 664 -22.53 -32.81 -29.04
C TYR A 664 -21.36 -32.10 -29.74
N ASN A 665 -21.51 -31.77 -31.03
CA ASN A 665 -20.51 -30.99 -31.76
C ASN A 665 -20.37 -29.54 -31.24
N ALA A 666 -21.46 -28.94 -30.73
CA ALA A 666 -21.41 -27.62 -30.10
C ALA A 666 -20.67 -27.67 -28.75
N LEU A 667 -20.90 -28.72 -27.95
CA LEU A 667 -20.18 -28.96 -26.70
C LEU A 667 -18.69 -29.20 -26.93
N LEU A 668 -18.31 -29.99 -27.94
CA LEU A 668 -16.90 -30.17 -28.32
C LEU A 668 -16.24 -28.85 -28.75
N LYS A 669 -16.91 -28.05 -29.60
CA LYS A 669 -16.38 -26.73 -29.98
C LYS A 669 -16.23 -25.80 -28.77
N ARG A 670 -17.15 -25.87 -27.80
CA ARG A 670 -17.05 -25.09 -26.56
C ARG A 670 -15.91 -25.58 -25.69
N GLN A 671 -15.73 -26.90 -25.57
CA GLN A 671 -14.59 -27.52 -24.88
C GLN A 671 -13.26 -27.07 -25.48
N ASP A 672 -13.10 -27.14 -26.80
CA ASP A 672 -11.88 -26.72 -27.50
C ASP A 672 -11.58 -25.23 -27.27
N LYS A 673 -12.62 -24.40 -27.29
CA LYS A 673 -12.51 -22.96 -26.98
C LYS A 673 -12.04 -22.74 -25.54
N ILE A 674 -12.63 -23.42 -24.56
CA ILE A 674 -12.24 -23.29 -23.15
C ILE A 674 -10.77 -23.73 -22.95
N ILE A 675 -10.35 -24.82 -23.61
CA ILE A 675 -8.95 -25.29 -23.56
C ILE A 675 -8.00 -24.26 -24.21
N ALA A 676 -8.41 -23.63 -25.31
CA ALA A 676 -7.63 -22.57 -25.94
C ALA A 676 -7.51 -21.32 -25.04
N ASP A 677 -8.61 -20.91 -24.41
CA ASP A 677 -8.64 -19.79 -23.47
C ASP A 677 -7.74 -20.07 -22.25
N LEU A 678 -7.81 -21.28 -21.66
CA LEU A 678 -6.91 -21.71 -20.57
C LEU A 678 -5.43 -21.71 -20.97
N LYS A 679 -5.11 -22.15 -22.20
CA LYS A 679 -3.73 -22.10 -22.73
C LYS A 679 -3.24 -20.66 -22.93
N ALA A 680 -4.11 -19.72 -23.28
CA ALA A 680 -3.76 -18.31 -23.42
C ALA A 680 -3.36 -17.70 -22.07
N TYR A 681 -4.12 -17.96 -21.01
CA TYR A 681 -3.78 -17.53 -19.64
C TYR A 681 -2.46 -18.13 -19.14
N ASN A 682 -2.23 -19.44 -19.36
CA ASN A 682 -0.98 -20.09 -18.97
C ASN A 682 0.25 -19.62 -19.79
N LYS A 683 0.04 -18.99 -20.95
CA LYS A 683 1.09 -18.38 -21.77
C LYS A 683 1.39 -16.94 -21.32
N ALA A 684 0.37 -16.18 -20.92
CA ALA A 684 0.50 -14.84 -20.36
C ALA A 684 1.26 -14.84 -19.01
N ASP A 685 0.99 -15.79 -18.12
CA ASP A 685 1.72 -15.91 -16.83
C ASP A 685 3.22 -16.25 -17.03
N LYS A 686 3.57 -16.92 -18.13
CA LYS A 686 4.97 -17.17 -18.52
C LYS A 686 5.63 -15.98 -19.23
N SER A 687 4.85 -15.13 -19.91
CA SER A 687 5.37 -13.90 -20.51
C SER A 687 5.53 -12.79 -19.49
N ASP A 688 4.68 -12.70 -18.45
CA ASP A 688 4.82 -11.69 -17.39
C ASP A 688 6.05 -11.94 -16.50
N LYS A 689 6.41 -13.22 -16.28
CA LYS A 689 7.70 -13.60 -15.67
C LYS A 689 8.91 -13.25 -16.54
N LYS A 690 8.73 -13.13 -17.86
CA LYS A 690 9.75 -12.63 -18.78
C LYS A 690 9.71 -11.10 -18.89
N ALA A 691 8.54 -10.47 -18.82
CA ALA A 691 8.37 -9.02 -18.91
C ALA A 691 8.98 -8.30 -17.70
N ALA A 692 8.84 -8.86 -16.49
CA ALA A 692 9.56 -8.36 -15.30
C ALA A 692 11.10 -8.43 -15.48
N LYS A 693 11.59 -9.47 -16.17
CA LYS A 693 13.00 -9.60 -16.57
C LYS A 693 13.39 -8.69 -17.74
N TYR A 694 12.41 -8.24 -18.53
CA TYR A 694 12.61 -7.29 -19.62
C TYR A 694 12.63 -5.85 -19.12
N GLU A 695 11.82 -5.49 -18.11
CA GLU A 695 11.91 -4.18 -17.45
C GLU A 695 13.22 -4.02 -16.67
N SER A 696 13.77 -5.10 -16.09
CA SER A 696 15.12 -5.06 -15.52
C SER A 696 16.24 -4.95 -16.57
N THR A 697 15.99 -5.33 -17.83
CA THR A 697 16.97 -5.18 -18.94
C THR A 697 16.77 -3.90 -19.75
N VAL A 698 15.64 -3.21 -19.60
CA VAL A 698 15.48 -1.81 -20.05
C VAL A 698 16.42 -0.90 -19.23
N PHE A 699 16.67 -1.24 -17.96
CA PHE A 699 17.70 -0.59 -17.14
C PHE A 699 19.12 -0.79 -17.70
N ASP A 700 19.43 -1.97 -18.24
CA ASP A 700 20.70 -2.23 -18.94
C ASP A 700 20.83 -1.39 -20.23
N LEU A 701 19.71 -1.07 -20.89
CA LEU A 701 19.72 -0.24 -22.11
C LEU A 701 19.91 1.26 -21.83
N GLU A 702 19.34 1.79 -20.75
CA GLU A 702 19.63 3.17 -20.31
C GLU A 702 21.08 3.31 -19.83
N THR A 703 21.59 2.31 -19.12
CA THR A 703 23.01 2.26 -18.70
C THR A 703 23.95 2.15 -19.91
N LEU A 704 23.57 1.37 -20.93
CA LEU A 704 24.30 1.31 -22.21
C LEU A 704 24.21 2.63 -22.99
N GLN A 705 23.11 3.36 -22.88
CA GLN A 705 22.91 4.64 -23.54
C GLN A 705 23.75 5.75 -22.88
N ASP A 706 23.87 5.72 -21.56
CA ASP A 706 24.77 6.59 -20.80
C ASP A 706 26.24 6.25 -21.05
N GLN A 707 26.58 4.96 -21.13
CA GLN A 707 27.93 4.50 -21.53
C GLN A 707 28.25 4.88 -22.98
N LEU A 708 27.28 4.84 -23.89
CA LEU A 708 27.43 5.31 -25.27
C LEU A 708 27.64 6.82 -25.33
N ALA A 709 26.90 7.60 -24.54
CA ALA A 709 27.06 9.05 -24.46
C ALA A 709 28.40 9.46 -23.82
N GLU A 710 28.88 8.70 -22.83
CA GLU A 710 30.21 8.89 -22.23
C GLU A 710 31.31 8.52 -23.22
N MET A 711 31.10 7.48 -24.03
CA MET A 711 32.01 7.08 -25.09
C MET A 711 32.01 8.10 -26.25
N GLU A 712 30.87 8.69 -26.62
CA GLU A 712 30.79 9.81 -27.57
C GLU A 712 31.54 11.05 -27.06
N LYS A 713 31.36 11.42 -25.78
CA LYS A 713 32.18 12.49 -25.15
C LYS A 713 33.67 12.16 -25.15
N SER A 714 34.01 10.89 -24.95
CA SER A 714 35.39 10.42 -25.00
C SER A 714 35.97 10.54 -26.41
N PHE A 715 35.18 10.24 -27.44
CA PHE A 715 35.55 10.42 -28.85
C PHE A 715 35.63 11.89 -29.25
N GLU A 716 34.74 12.76 -28.77
CA GLU A 716 34.82 14.21 -28.98
C GLU A 716 36.06 14.81 -28.32
N SER A 717 36.40 14.36 -27.10
CA SER A 717 37.63 14.72 -26.40
C SER A 717 38.87 14.27 -27.19
N LEU A 718 38.87 13.04 -27.72
CA LEU A 718 39.94 12.53 -28.58
C LEU A 718 40.04 13.30 -29.91
N ALA A 719 38.91 13.62 -30.54
CA ALA A 719 38.87 14.43 -31.76
C ALA A 719 39.39 15.85 -31.51
N SER A 720 39.04 16.46 -30.37
CA SER A 720 39.55 17.77 -29.96
C SER A 720 41.06 17.75 -29.65
N PHE A 721 41.58 16.62 -29.17
CA PHE A 721 43.01 16.40 -28.92
C PHE A 721 43.80 16.10 -30.21
N LEU A 722 43.16 15.51 -31.23
CA LEU A 722 43.74 15.24 -32.54
C LEU A 722 43.67 16.44 -33.49
N LYS A 723 42.75 17.38 -33.25
CA LYS A 723 42.59 18.60 -34.07
C LYS A 723 43.88 19.42 -34.23
N PRO A 724 44.69 19.66 -33.17
CA PRO A 724 45.98 20.35 -33.31
C PRO A 724 47.04 19.54 -34.06
N LEU A 725 46.92 18.20 -34.14
CA LEU A 725 47.83 17.36 -34.91
C LEU A 725 47.52 17.39 -36.42
N CYS A 726 46.25 17.58 -36.80
CA CYS A 726 45.86 17.79 -38.19
C CYS A 726 46.14 19.22 -38.69
N ASP A 727 46.12 20.21 -37.77
CA ASP A 727 46.40 21.61 -38.11
C ASP A 727 47.91 21.92 -38.25
N LEU A 728 48.81 20.98 -37.93
CA LEU A 728 50.27 21.12 -38.10
C LEU A 728 50.77 20.82 -39.53
N ASP A 729 49.96 20.24 -40.40
CA ASP A 729 50.32 20.02 -41.82
C ASP A 729 49.87 21.16 -42.75
N ALA A 730 49.16 22.17 -42.23
CA ALA A 730 48.57 23.25 -43.04
C ALA A 730 49.31 24.60 -42.95
N SER A 731 50.32 24.74 -42.08
CA SER A 731 51.17 25.93 -42.05
C SER A 731 52.64 25.54 -41.90
N ASP A 732 53.28 25.21 -43.01
CA ASP A 732 54.63 25.69 -43.31
C ASP A 732 54.98 25.40 -44.78
N LYS A 733 54.88 26.45 -45.60
CA LYS A 733 55.68 26.60 -46.80
C LYS A 733 56.80 27.60 -46.49
N GLU A 734 58.00 27.22 -46.90
CA GLU A 734 59.20 28.03 -47.13
C GLU A 734 60.02 28.46 -45.89
N ASN A 735 61.04 27.67 -45.54
CA ASN A 735 62.44 28.02 -45.81
C ASN A 735 63.41 26.88 -45.42
N ASP A 736 64.41 26.66 -46.28
CA ASP A 736 65.60 25.83 -46.06
C ASP A 736 66.39 26.31 -44.84
N GLU A 737 66.76 25.39 -43.93
CA GLU A 737 68.16 25.07 -43.63
C GLU A 737 68.28 24.04 -42.48
N THR A 738 69.11 23.04 -42.74
CA THR A 738 69.74 22.05 -41.87
C THR A 738 69.70 22.28 -40.34
N GLY A 739 69.19 21.30 -39.59
CA GLY A 739 69.47 21.19 -38.15
C GLY A 739 68.71 20.05 -37.47
N ALA A 740 69.46 19.10 -36.91
CA ALA A 740 68.97 17.90 -36.22
C ALA A 740 67.78 18.16 -35.28
N TYR A 741 66.64 17.52 -35.58
CA TYR A 741 65.47 17.50 -34.70
C TYR A 741 65.30 16.13 -34.05
N ASP A 742 65.01 16.21 -32.75
CA ASP A 742 65.22 15.24 -31.69
C ASP A 742 64.15 14.13 -31.67
N GLY A 743 64.58 12.86 -31.87
CA GLY A 743 63.73 11.67 -31.77
C GLY A 743 63.11 11.42 -30.38
N ARG A 744 63.38 12.28 -29.38
CA ARG A 744 62.73 12.23 -28.06
C ARG A 744 61.28 12.68 -28.05
N MET A 745 60.79 13.42 -29.05
CA MET A 745 59.42 13.93 -29.04
C MET A 745 58.40 12.88 -29.51
N GLU A 746 58.73 12.08 -30.54
CA GLU A 746 57.90 10.96 -31.01
C GLU A 746 57.83 9.81 -29.99
N GLU A 747 58.92 9.55 -29.27
CA GLU A 747 58.96 8.49 -28.26
C GLU A 747 58.16 8.89 -27.00
N LYS A 748 58.20 10.17 -26.60
CA LYS A 748 57.35 10.71 -25.53
C LYS A 748 55.87 10.79 -25.92
N MET A 749 55.57 11.13 -27.17
CA MET A 749 54.18 11.17 -27.67
C MET A 749 53.61 9.76 -27.78
N SER A 750 54.38 8.78 -28.26
CA SER A 750 53.97 7.38 -28.30
C SER A 750 53.81 6.77 -26.90
N SER A 751 54.66 7.14 -25.92
CA SER A 751 54.51 6.62 -24.55
C SER A 751 53.32 7.26 -23.81
N LEU A 752 53.07 8.56 -23.99
CA LEU A 752 51.90 9.24 -23.42
C LEU A 752 50.59 8.75 -24.05
N PHE A 753 50.59 8.49 -25.36
CA PHE A 753 49.44 7.95 -26.07
C PHE A 753 49.12 6.53 -25.57
N ASN A 754 50.11 5.64 -25.50
CA ASN A 754 49.91 4.27 -25.02
C ASN A 754 49.54 4.20 -23.53
N GLN A 755 50.12 5.06 -22.67
CA GLN A 755 49.84 5.04 -21.24
C GLN A 755 48.44 5.57 -20.90
N LYS A 756 47.88 6.48 -21.73
CA LYS A 756 46.51 6.96 -21.57
C LYS A 756 45.50 5.98 -22.18
N LEU A 757 45.78 5.42 -23.36
CA LEU A 757 44.90 4.45 -24.04
C LEU A 757 44.69 3.17 -23.21
N VAL A 758 45.73 2.70 -22.53
CA VAL A 758 45.64 1.55 -21.61
C VAL A 758 44.81 1.88 -20.36
N LYS A 759 44.84 3.12 -19.86
CA LYS A 759 44.05 3.53 -18.68
C LYS A 759 42.57 3.75 -18.99
N THR A 760 42.21 4.18 -20.20
CA THR A 760 40.81 4.39 -20.60
C THR A 760 40.12 3.13 -21.11
N LEU A 761 40.84 2.18 -21.73
CA LEU A 761 40.19 1.01 -22.37
C LEU A 761 40.15 -0.27 -21.50
N PHE A 762 41.01 -0.41 -20.49
CA PHE A 762 41.05 -1.64 -19.66
C PHE A 762 40.13 -1.73 -18.43
N PRO A 763 39.41 -0.70 -17.93
CA PRO A 763 38.47 -0.91 -16.81
C PRO A 763 37.23 -1.74 -17.17
N ILE A 764 36.96 -1.93 -18.47
CA ILE A 764 35.71 -2.55 -18.95
C ILE A 764 35.81 -4.09 -19.00
N ALA A 765 37.00 -4.68 -18.89
CA ALA A 765 37.20 -6.12 -19.04
C ALA A 765 37.21 -6.94 -17.73
N SER A 766 37.10 -6.31 -16.56
CA SER A 766 37.25 -6.99 -15.25
C SER A 766 35.96 -7.25 -14.48
N SER A 767 34.77 -6.98 -15.03
CA SER A 767 33.49 -7.21 -14.34
C SER A 767 32.71 -8.46 -14.79
N SER A 768 33.27 -9.34 -15.63
CA SER A 768 32.52 -10.51 -16.13
C SER A 768 33.34 -11.81 -16.20
N THR A 769 33.75 -12.38 -15.07
CA THR A 769 34.06 -13.83 -14.95
C THR A 769 34.18 -14.25 -13.49
N SER A 770 33.17 -14.96 -12.96
CA SER A 770 33.31 -15.89 -11.81
C SER A 770 32.09 -16.82 -11.70
N ILE A 771 31.94 -17.72 -12.66
CA ILE A 771 31.15 -18.95 -12.51
C ILE A 771 31.89 -20.06 -13.27
N GLY A 772 32.36 -21.07 -12.54
CA GLY A 772 32.76 -22.37 -13.09
C GLY A 772 34.25 -22.69 -12.96
N ASP A 773 34.62 -23.45 -11.93
CA ASP A 773 35.39 -24.71 -12.10
C ASP A 773 35.79 -25.29 -10.73
N LYS A 774 35.30 -26.49 -10.41
CA LYS A 774 35.97 -27.50 -9.56
C LYS A 774 35.17 -28.83 -9.50
N LEU A 775 35.45 -29.68 -10.47
CA LEU A 775 35.39 -31.16 -10.49
C LEU A 775 36.42 -31.54 -11.58
N ALA A 776 37.34 -32.49 -11.49
CA ALA A 776 37.70 -33.52 -10.53
C ALA A 776 39.10 -34.06 -10.91
N ASP A 777 39.84 -34.64 -9.96
CA ASP A 777 40.76 -35.79 -10.16
C ASP A 777 41.10 -36.32 -8.76
N SER A 778 40.58 -37.48 -8.31
CA SER A 778 41.16 -38.84 -8.42
C SER A 778 42.60 -38.90 -7.87
N SER A 779 43.03 -39.81 -7.00
CA SER A 779 42.58 -41.14 -6.56
C SER A 779 43.45 -41.57 -5.37
N GLU A 780 42.91 -42.31 -4.38
CA GLU A 780 43.50 -43.53 -3.78
C GLU A 780 42.65 -44.06 -2.62
N THR A 781 42.28 -45.33 -2.71
CA THR A 781 41.58 -46.22 -1.74
C THR A 781 42.61 -47.13 -1.04
N PRO A 782 42.24 -48.11 -0.18
CA PRO A 782 41.08 -48.31 0.73
C PRO A 782 41.56 -48.67 2.17
N ASP A 783 40.62 -48.93 3.10
CA ASP A 783 40.65 -49.99 4.14
C ASP A 783 39.49 -49.70 5.12
N GLU A 784 38.42 -50.51 5.08
CA GLU A 784 38.15 -51.66 5.95
C GLU A 784 37.46 -51.30 7.28
N ASP A 785 36.39 -52.07 7.52
CA ASP A 785 35.83 -52.49 8.80
C ASP A 785 34.82 -51.62 9.59
N GLU A 786 33.61 -52.19 9.58
CA GLU A 786 32.87 -52.65 10.76
C GLU A 786 31.89 -51.71 11.50
N ASN A 787 30.64 -52.16 11.41
CA ASN A 787 29.72 -52.41 12.52
C ASN A 787 29.10 -51.23 13.30
N ASN A 788 27.76 -51.35 13.30
CA ASN A 788 26.89 -51.42 14.47
C ASN A 788 25.95 -50.23 14.76
N THR A 789 24.68 -50.44 14.36
CA THR A 789 23.60 -50.87 15.29
C THR A 789 23.02 -49.84 16.27
N ILE A 790 21.69 -49.60 16.09
CA ILE A 790 20.63 -49.42 17.12
C ILE A 790 20.62 -48.06 17.86
N ARG A 791 19.51 -47.47 18.34
CA ARG A 791 18.04 -47.56 18.28
C ARG A 791 17.58 -46.61 19.41
N ASN A 792 16.49 -45.88 19.22
CA ASN A 792 15.57 -45.28 20.19
C ASN A 792 16.05 -44.98 21.64
N ILE A 793 15.90 -43.73 22.06
CA ILE A 793 14.94 -43.30 23.11
C ILE A 793 14.20 -42.07 22.60
#